data_AF-A0A0C2VGB7-F1
#
_entry.id   AF-A0A0C2VGB7-F1
#
_cell.length_a   1.000
_cell.length_b   1.000
_cell.length_c   1.000
_cell.angle_alpha   90.00
_cell.angle_beta   90.00
_cell.angle_gamma   90.00
#
_symmetry.space_group_name_H-M   'P 1'
#
loop_
_entity.id
_entity.type
_entity.pdbx_description
1 polymer ?
#
loop_
_entity_poly.entity_id
_entity_poly.type
_entity_poly.pdbx_seq_one_letter_code
_entity_poly.pdbx_strand_id
1 'polypeptide(L)'
;MNYKDKWLDYMILKTNSSIYYNISRNPNNFVKTFIDDFKNTTLFTLKDIQNQKPIILNDKQEQIQISNQHFKIDTFKSFCDILIAFGYIEKQNKNSWKVLSTDLTIDQITKNLFTKHSDEHINILRQSRMIGLLTQLEIITKDNYDDFKIVGKRGKKASFDNIKEDQITFWEENVSKSEQKTNEVLEMINKYEFIKTKENNQEIIRNKNQTDEEEFCDEIANDIKDYFPLKKTNNFTVFKKTIRELLSEISNYTAMQIPLYQRNYSWKSEHVLALLNDLKNKVCRFQNDKDEHFFGFVAANIDKNNYYRIIDGQQRIMTSLIIIYFIQSQLNINNNENPIKILFPNLNIDYEIDTDDNIYNDVKILLNNNTTEEIKFSQKNIKDAYNTINKFFEVNKIKKKDTYKKFLNIFLDNFVFCLLEYKTEPKKEMTIFENLNSKGKPLSDLDLIKNFLISHDTGNYETKDKLNKFQDKIINFLKEQLDEKNNVATEQYIEDFLYHYLRFRWCKKFKIKENYSDFLFAKFSKSTQRYSLFKYFKDYVLNYRKPQIIDKTTYIDFIQELNSFLKLYIELKFPKKFKDIGSNEWLIAIRNKDIHFPLVFYLYDKYYQFSSTKWENKTKDSEITVIKYIKVFSSHIIKVISVHKDSRLSLFDLTHEFINMIKESKEPEEIKKELKNNSTHKGVIFNTPSKEQFLDSCKNEIPASWISYSLVYIIQISLEKQQKFYDNIIGNRFIPSVEHIMPQNLDNNWKEVLIDNISITKENVSEKHKFYLNQIGNLVYVNSDLNSSLGKRVFKEKKIDYKNSKWKIISGNNLGELQDEYVKPICEYENWNFEIIKKRTEKLAEYVYNIMEDLDNV
;
A
#
# COMPACT_ATOMS: atom_id res chain seq x y z
N MET A 1 12.87 28.66 20.98
CA MET A 1 11.76 27.93 21.62
C MET A 1 10.51 28.75 21.42
N ASN A 2 9.66 28.26 20.53
CA ASN A 2 8.40 28.88 20.19
C ASN A 2 7.52 28.92 21.45
N TYR A 3 6.69 29.95 21.63
CA TYR A 3 5.70 29.98 22.73
C TYR A 3 4.81 28.71 22.74
N LYS A 4 4.57 28.15 21.56
CA LYS A 4 3.93 26.83 21.38
C LYS A 4 4.70 25.68 22.02
N ASP A 5 6.03 25.66 21.93
CA ASP A 5 6.86 24.60 22.53
C ASP A 5 6.80 24.72 24.07
N LYS A 6 6.88 25.94 24.60
CA LYS A 6 6.72 26.18 26.05
C LYS A 6 5.33 25.81 26.56
N TRP A 7 4.28 26.15 25.82
CA TRP A 7 2.91 25.78 26.17
C TRP A 7 2.69 24.27 26.09
N LEU A 8 3.26 23.61 25.07
CA LEU A 8 3.22 22.16 24.93
C LEU A 8 3.98 21.48 26.07
N ASP A 9 5.18 21.96 26.41
CA ASP A 9 5.97 21.48 27.55
C ASP A 9 5.18 21.64 28.87
N TYR A 10 4.52 22.78 29.05
CA TYR A 10 3.64 23.02 30.20
C TYR A 10 2.46 22.04 30.25
N MET A 11 1.79 21.82 29.11
CA MET A 11 0.68 20.88 29.02
C MET A 11 1.13 19.43 29.25
N ILE A 12 2.31 19.04 28.75
CA ILE A 12 2.96 17.75 29.04
C ILE A 12 3.17 17.61 30.55
N LEU A 13 3.74 18.62 31.22
CA LEU A 13 3.94 18.61 32.67
C LEU A 13 2.63 18.50 33.47
N LYS A 14 1.59 19.22 33.05
CA LYS A 14 0.28 19.19 33.70
C LYS A 14 -0.39 17.82 33.60
N THR A 15 -0.42 17.26 32.40
CA THR A 15 -1.12 16.01 32.09
C THR A 15 -0.30 14.76 32.37
N ASN A 16 1.01 14.92 32.64
CA ASN A 16 1.90 13.82 33.02
C ASN A 16 1.28 12.99 34.16
N SER A 17 1.20 11.68 33.92
CA SER A 17 0.67 10.68 34.86
C SER A 17 -0.82 10.86 35.17
N SER A 18 -1.56 11.59 34.33
CA SER A 18 -3.01 11.72 34.46
C SER A 18 -3.71 10.39 34.15
N ILE A 19 -4.79 10.12 34.88
CA ILE A 19 -5.58 8.90 34.72
C ILE A 19 -6.58 9.08 33.57
N TYR A 20 -6.61 8.14 32.64
CA TYR A 20 -7.55 8.09 31.52
C TYR A 20 -8.40 6.82 31.56
N TYR A 21 -9.71 6.96 31.47
CA TYR A 21 -10.64 5.86 31.31
C TYR A 21 -11.18 5.83 29.88
N ASN A 22 -10.99 4.67 29.23
CA ASN A 22 -11.63 4.41 27.96
C ASN A 22 -13.14 4.33 28.14
N ILE A 23 -13.86 5.15 27.39
CA ILE A 23 -15.32 5.18 27.34
C ILE A 23 -15.75 4.34 26.14
N SER A 24 -15.94 3.03 26.36
CA SER A 24 -16.32 2.12 25.27
C SER A 24 -17.79 2.35 24.86
N ARG A 25 -18.00 2.63 23.56
CA ARG A 25 -19.28 2.70 22.80
C ARG A 25 -19.96 4.08 22.74
N ASN A 26 -20.41 4.41 21.52
CA ASN A 26 -20.62 5.76 20.96
C ASN A 26 -21.42 6.66 21.89
N PRO A 27 -20.78 7.55 22.68
CA PRO A 27 -21.45 8.40 23.67
C PRO A 27 -22.57 9.22 23.04
N ASN A 28 -22.48 9.53 21.75
CA ASN A 28 -23.48 10.32 21.03
C ASN A 28 -24.76 9.54 20.80
N ASN A 29 -24.66 8.25 20.44
CA ASN A 29 -25.82 7.37 20.35
C ASN A 29 -26.47 7.21 21.72
N PHE A 30 -25.66 7.10 22.76
CA PHE A 30 -26.11 6.94 24.14
C PHE A 30 -26.84 8.17 24.71
N VAL A 31 -26.26 9.36 24.52
CA VAL A 31 -26.89 10.61 24.93
C VAL A 31 -28.20 10.80 24.16
N LYS A 32 -28.21 10.57 22.84
CA LYS A 32 -29.43 10.64 22.03
C LYS A 32 -30.52 9.67 22.54
N THR A 33 -30.16 8.39 22.75
CA THR A 33 -31.05 7.37 23.33
C THR A 33 -31.59 7.81 24.71
N PHE A 34 -30.76 8.40 25.57
CA PHE A 34 -31.20 8.90 26.86
C PHE A 34 -32.22 10.03 26.75
N ILE A 35 -31.99 10.99 25.86
CA ILE A 35 -32.91 12.11 25.63
C ILE A 35 -34.27 11.59 25.17
N ASP A 36 -34.30 10.64 24.25
CA ASP A 36 -35.53 10.06 23.71
C ASP A 36 -36.28 9.21 24.76
N ASP A 37 -35.57 8.32 25.46
CA ASP A 37 -36.18 7.34 26.36
C ASP A 37 -36.59 7.95 27.74
N PHE A 38 -35.98 9.06 28.17
CA PHE A 38 -36.16 9.63 29.53
C PHE A 38 -36.76 11.05 29.55
N LYS A 39 -37.23 11.58 28.42
CA LYS A 39 -37.76 12.96 28.28
C LYS A 39 -38.82 13.36 29.31
N ASN A 40 -39.65 12.42 29.76
CA ASN A 40 -40.76 12.65 30.68
C ASN A 40 -40.52 12.04 32.08
N THR A 41 -39.27 11.69 32.39
CA THR A 41 -38.92 10.98 33.62
C THR A 41 -38.15 11.91 34.55
N THR A 42 -38.62 12.08 35.79
CA THR A 42 -37.93 12.91 36.80
C THR A 42 -36.94 12.09 37.65
N LEU A 43 -37.28 10.83 37.88
CA LEU A 43 -36.51 9.87 38.66
C LEU A 43 -36.66 8.49 38.01
N PHE A 44 -35.56 7.74 37.92
CA PHE A 44 -35.62 6.35 37.50
C PHE A 44 -34.81 5.44 38.42
N THR A 45 -35.29 4.21 38.59
CA THR A 45 -34.69 3.21 39.47
C THR A 45 -34.44 1.90 38.73
N LEU A 46 -33.23 1.37 38.88
CA LEU A 46 -32.82 0.07 38.38
C LEU A 46 -33.25 -1.03 39.36
N LYS A 47 -34.15 -1.90 38.93
CA LYS A 47 -34.58 -3.09 39.67
C LYS A 47 -33.77 -4.29 39.21
N ASP A 48 -33.00 -4.87 40.14
CA ASP A 48 -32.19 -6.05 39.88
C ASP A 48 -33.10 -7.29 39.82
N ILE A 49 -32.99 -8.08 38.75
CA ILE A 49 -33.76 -9.31 38.55
C ILE A 49 -32.77 -10.42 38.20
N GLN A 50 -33.04 -11.65 38.63
CA GLN A 50 -32.19 -12.84 38.46
C GLN A 50 -31.85 -13.23 36.99
N ASN A 51 -32.15 -12.39 36.00
CA ASN A 51 -31.70 -12.51 34.61
C ASN A 51 -31.06 -11.18 34.18
N GLN A 52 -29.80 -11.23 33.71
CA GLN A 52 -28.82 -10.13 33.51
C GLN A 52 -29.23 -8.85 32.71
N LYS A 53 -30.52 -8.61 32.41
CA LYS A 53 -31.03 -7.42 31.75
C LYS A 53 -31.56 -6.38 32.76
N PRO A 54 -31.17 -5.10 32.67
CA PRO A 54 -31.64 -4.06 33.57
C PRO A 54 -33.13 -3.80 33.36
N ILE A 55 -33.94 -3.87 34.42
CA ILE A 55 -35.30 -3.34 34.44
C ILE A 55 -35.26 -1.96 35.08
N ILE A 56 -35.77 -0.95 34.38
CA ILE A 56 -35.74 0.44 34.83
C ILE A 56 -37.17 0.93 34.97
N LEU A 57 -37.47 1.47 36.15
CA LEU A 57 -38.79 1.99 36.50
C LEU A 57 -38.72 3.51 36.60
N ASN A 58 -39.72 4.21 36.08
CA ASN A 58 -39.90 5.64 36.30
C ASN A 58 -40.43 5.94 37.71
N ASP A 59 -40.71 7.22 37.97
CA ASP A 59 -41.31 7.75 39.18
C ASP A 59 -42.69 7.14 39.51
N LYS A 60 -43.43 6.69 38.49
CA LYS A 60 -44.74 6.03 38.62
C LYS A 60 -44.67 4.50 38.74
N GLN A 61 -43.47 3.91 38.90
CA GLN A 61 -43.23 2.46 38.88
C GLN A 61 -43.55 1.77 37.53
N GLU A 62 -43.64 2.53 36.45
CA GLU A 62 -43.82 2.00 35.10
C GLU A 62 -42.46 1.69 34.47
N GLN A 63 -42.38 0.59 33.72
CA GLN A 63 -41.13 0.18 33.09
C GLN A 63 -40.81 1.10 31.89
N ILE A 64 -39.61 1.70 31.91
CA ILE A 64 -39.07 2.47 30.79
C ILE A 64 -38.45 1.48 29.80
N GLN A 65 -38.95 1.48 28.56
CA GLN A 65 -38.41 0.64 27.51
C GLN A 65 -37.23 1.35 26.85
N ILE A 66 -35.99 0.92 27.16
CA ILE A 66 -34.81 1.47 26.49
C ILE A 66 -34.74 0.93 25.06
N SER A 67 -34.58 1.84 24.09
CA SER A 67 -34.48 1.52 22.66
C SER A 67 -33.24 0.67 22.30
N ASN A 68 -32.19 0.67 23.14
CA ASN A 68 -31.04 -0.24 23.08
C ASN A 68 -31.20 -1.45 24.03
N GLN A 69 -31.87 -2.52 23.59
CA GLN A 69 -32.32 -3.66 24.42
C GLN A 69 -31.24 -4.66 24.91
N HIS A 70 -29.94 -4.34 24.84
CA HIS A 70 -28.84 -5.27 25.12
C HIS A 70 -27.82 -4.79 26.17
N PHE A 71 -28.23 -3.97 27.15
CA PHE A 71 -27.35 -3.66 28.28
C PHE A 71 -27.27 -4.81 29.28
N LYS A 72 -26.04 -5.13 29.71
CA LYS A 72 -25.82 -5.78 31.01
C LYS A 72 -25.88 -4.70 32.09
N ILE A 73 -26.25 -5.08 33.31
CA ILE A 73 -26.39 -4.15 34.46
C ILE A 73 -25.14 -3.26 34.65
N ASP A 74 -23.93 -3.83 34.58
CA ASP A 74 -22.69 -3.07 34.77
C ASP A 74 -22.42 -2.07 33.64
N THR A 75 -22.82 -2.41 32.42
CA THR A 75 -22.72 -1.52 31.25
C THR A 75 -23.69 -0.34 31.40
N PHE A 76 -24.90 -0.59 31.91
CA PHE A 76 -25.87 0.47 32.17
C PHE A 76 -25.41 1.41 33.29
N LYS A 77 -24.81 0.88 34.35
CA LYS A 77 -24.22 1.72 35.42
C LYS A 77 -23.07 2.58 34.91
N SER A 78 -22.17 2.01 34.13
CA SER A 78 -21.07 2.76 33.49
C SER A 78 -21.61 3.85 32.55
N PHE A 79 -22.72 3.58 31.86
CA PHE A 79 -23.41 4.57 31.05
C PHE A 79 -24.00 5.72 31.88
N CYS A 80 -24.65 5.41 33.02
CA CYS A 80 -25.13 6.43 33.94
C CYS A 80 -23.99 7.31 34.47
N ASP A 81 -22.82 6.74 34.77
CA ASP A 81 -21.65 7.51 35.21
C ASP A 81 -21.20 8.54 34.15
N ILE A 82 -21.33 8.22 32.85
CA ILE A 82 -21.06 9.18 31.77
C ILE A 82 -22.11 10.29 31.77
N LEU A 83 -23.40 9.95 31.89
CA LEU A 83 -24.47 10.96 31.96
C LEU A 83 -24.31 11.89 33.17
N ILE A 84 -23.85 11.36 34.31
CA ILE A 84 -23.49 12.16 35.49
C ILE A 84 -22.30 13.07 35.19
N ALA A 85 -21.27 12.57 34.50
CA ALA A 85 -20.11 13.37 34.10
C ALA A 85 -20.52 14.57 33.24
N PHE A 86 -21.43 14.39 32.29
CA PHE A 86 -21.99 15.46 31.43
C PHE A 86 -23.05 16.32 32.14
N GLY A 87 -23.61 15.84 33.26
CA GLY A 87 -24.58 16.55 34.10
C GLY A 87 -26.05 16.37 33.71
N TYR A 88 -26.37 15.35 32.90
CA TYR A 88 -27.75 15.02 32.54
C TYR A 88 -28.54 14.43 33.73
N ILE A 89 -27.86 13.69 34.61
CA ILE A 89 -28.49 13.00 35.75
C ILE A 89 -27.65 13.13 37.02
N GLU A 90 -28.28 12.91 38.17
CA GLU A 90 -27.65 12.87 39.48
C GLU A 90 -27.97 11.55 40.19
N LYS A 91 -26.99 10.94 40.84
CA LYS A 91 -27.18 9.69 41.59
C LYS A 91 -27.83 9.96 42.95
N GLN A 92 -28.98 9.36 43.21
CA GLN A 92 -29.70 9.49 44.49
C GLN A 92 -29.33 8.38 45.47
N ASN A 93 -29.24 7.14 44.97
CA ASN A 93 -28.77 5.99 45.75
C ASN A 93 -28.12 4.95 44.82
N LYS A 94 -27.78 3.76 45.34
CA LYS A 94 -27.02 2.73 44.61
C LYS A 94 -27.63 2.36 43.25
N ASN A 95 -28.96 2.42 43.13
CA ASN A 95 -29.72 1.98 41.96
C ASN A 95 -30.76 3.02 41.51
N SER A 96 -30.66 4.28 41.91
CA SER A 96 -31.66 5.32 41.55
C SER A 96 -30.98 6.62 41.18
N TRP A 97 -31.49 7.26 40.13
CA TRP A 97 -30.97 8.49 39.55
C TRP A 97 -32.10 9.47 39.28
N LYS A 98 -31.82 10.75 39.54
CA LYS A 98 -32.68 11.88 39.23
C LYS A 98 -32.25 12.46 37.89
N VAL A 99 -33.20 12.72 37.00
CA VAL A 99 -32.94 13.43 35.74
C VAL A 99 -32.90 14.92 36.04
N LEU A 100 -31.79 15.58 35.70
CA LEU A 100 -31.62 17.02 35.89
C LEU A 100 -32.09 17.80 34.67
N SER A 101 -31.70 17.33 33.48
CA SER A 101 -32.13 17.86 32.20
C SER A 101 -31.93 16.79 31.13
N THR A 102 -32.75 16.82 30.07
CA THR A 102 -32.51 16.07 28.82
C THR A 102 -32.09 16.98 27.68
N ASP A 103 -31.93 18.28 27.93
CA ASP A 103 -31.57 19.27 26.91
C ASP A 103 -30.53 20.23 27.52
N LEU A 104 -29.27 19.79 27.47
CA LEU A 104 -28.14 20.59 27.94
C LEU A 104 -27.43 21.23 26.76
N THR A 105 -27.17 22.54 26.86
CA THR A 105 -26.35 23.25 25.88
C THR A 105 -24.88 22.84 26.01
N ILE A 106 -24.09 23.07 24.96
CA ILE A 106 -22.63 22.84 24.98
C ILE A 106 -21.97 23.62 26.12
N ASP A 107 -22.44 24.82 26.43
CA ASP A 107 -21.90 25.63 27.53
C ASP A 107 -22.20 25.01 28.91
N GLN A 108 -23.41 24.49 29.09
CA GLN A 108 -23.80 23.79 30.31
C GLN A 108 -22.99 22.50 30.49
N ILE A 109 -22.83 21.71 29.42
CA ILE A 109 -21.99 20.51 29.44
C ILE A 109 -20.54 20.89 29.76
N THR A 110 -20.00 21.93 29.12
CA THR A 110 -18.64 22.43 29.38
C THR A 110 -18.49 22.77 30.86
N LYS A 111 -19.38 23.61 31.41
CA LYS A 111 -19.36 23.96 32.83
C LYS A 111 -19.40 22.72 33.74
N ASN A 112 -20.22 21.73 33.41
CA ASN A 112 -20.33 20.50 34.18
C ASN A 112 -19.03 19.69 34.14
N LEU A 113 -18.39 19.54 32.98
CA LEU A 113 -17.13 18.79 32.82
C LEU A 113 -15.97 19.40 33.63
N PHE A 114 -15.94 20.72 33.82
CA PHE A 114 -14.89 21.39 34.60
C PHE A 114 -15.23 21.56 36.10
N THR A 115 -16.45 21.24 36.52
CA THR A 115 -16.84 21.30 37.94
C THR A 115 -16.33 20.04 38.65
N LYS A 116 -15.76 20.14 39.87
CA LYS A 116 -15.38 18.96 40.66
C LYS A 116 -16.63 18.27 41.22
N HIS A 117 -16.72 16.95 41.01
CA HIS A 117 -17.74 16.06 41.59
C HIS A 117 -17.18 15.39 42.87
N SER A 118 -18.06 14.99 43.79
CA SER A 118 -17.65 14.30 45.03
C SER A 118 -17.08 12.89 44.77
N ASP A 119 -17.59 12.22 43.73
CA ASP A 119 -17.06 10.95 43.23
C ASP A 119 -15.86 11.15 42.30
N GLU A 120 -14.69 10.65 42.73
CA GLU A 120 -13.43 10.71 41.99
C GLU A 120 -13.52 10.01 40.62
N HIS A 121 -14.30 8.93 40.50
CA HIS A 121 -14.49 8.22 39.23
C HIS A 121 -15.12 9.12 38.17
N ILE A 122 -16.09 9.95 38.57
CA ILE A 122 -16.75 10.91 37.68
C ILE A 122 -15.77 11.99 37.22
N ASN A 123 -14.90 12.47 38.11
CA ASN A 123 -13.86 13.44 37.75
C ASN A 123 -12.84 12.86 36.75
N ILE A 124 -12.49 11.57 36.89
CA ILE A 124 -11.62 10.88 35.92
C ILE A 124 -12.30 10.76 34.55
N LEU A 125 -13.61 10.50 34.49
CA LEU A 125 -14.37 10.50 33.24
C LEU A 125 -14.38 11.89 32.58
N ARG A 126 -14.59 12.95 33.39
CA ARG A 126 -14.57 14.35 32.92
C ARG A 126 -13.22 14.73 32.31
N GLN A 127 -12.11 14.48 33.02
CA GLN A 127 -10.77 14.79 32.48
C GLN A 127 -10.42 13.93 31.27
N SER A 128 -10.94 12.70 31.17
CA SER A 128 -10.73 11.85 30.00
C SER A 128 -11.33 12.46 28.73
N ARG A 129 -12.38 13.28 28.83
CA ARG A 129 -12.92 14.06 27.69
C ARG A 129 -12.04 15.26 27.35
N MET A 130 -11.41 15.87 28.34
CA MET A 130 -10.43 16.94 28.08
C MET A 130 -9.22 16.39 27.31
N ILE A 131 -8.72 15.21 27.71
CA ILE A 131 -7.64 14.51 27.00
C ILE A 131 -8.06 14.13 25.57
N GLY A 132 -9.29 13.62 25.40
CA GLY A 132 -9.86 13.33 24.07
C GLY A 132 -9.92 14.56 23.17
N LEU A 133 -10.35 15.71 23.70
CA LEU A 133 -10.33 16.99 22.98
C LEU A 133 -8.90 17.40 22.57
N LEU A 134 -7.91 17.26 23.47
CA LEU A 134 -6.52 17.58 23.14
C LEU A 134 -5.96 16.68 22.03
N THR A 135 -6.36 15.41 21.98
CA THR A 135 -6.03 14.52 20.86
C THR A 135 -6.74 14.92 19.57
N GLN A 136 -8.01 15.33 19.65
CA GLN A 136 -8.80 15.80 18.51
C GLN A 136 -8.24 17.09 17.88
N LEU A 137 -7.68 17.97 18.71
CA LEU A 137 -7.05 19.22 18.28
C LEU A 137 -5.59 19.04 17.82
N GLU A 138 -5.11 17.80 17.70
CA GLU A 138 -3.72 17.46 17.34
C GLU A 138 -2.65 18.07 18.28
N ILE A 139 -3.02 18.34 19.54
CA ILE A 139 -2.08 18.74 20.60
C ILE A 139 -1.36 17.49 21.13
N ILE A 140 -2.11 16.43 21.35
CA ILE A 140 -1.60 15.08 21.60
C ILE A 140 -1.62 14.33 20.27
N THR A 141 -0.45 14.06 19.71
CA THR A 141 -0.24 13.33 18.45
C THR A 141 0.44 12.00 18.72
N LYS A 142 0.51 11.14 17.70
CA LYS A 142 1.21 9.85 17.82
C LYS A 142 2.70 10.02 18.18
N ASP A 143 3.30 11.14 17.75
CA ASP A 143 4.73 11.39 17.89
C ASP A 143 5.11 11.91 19.28
N ASN A 144 4.23 12.70 19.93
CA ASN A 144 4.47 13.26 21.27
C ASN A 144 3.65 12.57 22.38
N TYR A 145 2.75 11.64 22.05
CA TYR A 145 1.87 10.96 23.00
C TYR A 145 2.61 10.38 24.22
N ASP A 146 3.79 9.83 23.97
CA ASP A 146 4.61 9.19 24.99
C ASP A 146 5.10 10.17 26.07
N ASP A 147 5.20 11.46 25.73
CA ASP A 147 5.63 12.52 26.65
C ASP A 147 4.57 12.82 27.70
N PHE A 148 3.29 12.68 27.34
CA PHE A 148 2.14 12.93 28.23
C PHE A 148 1.98 11.85 29.31
N LYS A 149 2.63 10.68 29.17
CA LYS A 149 2.63 9.57 30.16
C LYS A 149 1.23 9.24 30.72
N ILE A 150 0.22 9.21 29.86
CA ILE A 150 -1.17 8.98 30.27
C ILE A 150 -1.37 7.55 30.77
N VAL A 151 -2.00 7.41 31.94
CA VAL A 151 -2.19 6.13 32.63
C VAL A 151 -3.63 5.63 32.45
N GLY A 152 -3.78 4.49 31.80
CA GLY A 152 -5.06 3.80 31.62
C GLY A 152 -5.54 3.03 32.85
N LYS A 153 -6.72 2.39 32.71
CA LYS A 153 -7.32 1.53 33.74
C LYS A 153 -6.35 0.42 34.17
N ARG A 154 -6.21 0.20 35.49
CA ARG A 154 -5.30 -0.77 36.13
C ARG A 154 -3.80 -0.41 36.05
N GLY A 155 -3.45 0.87 35.85
CA GLY A 155 -2.05 1.32 35.92
C GLY A 155 -1.22 1.01 34.67
N LYS A 156 -1.84 0.55 33.57
CA LYS A 156 -1.16 0.35 32.29
C LYS A 156 -1.12 1.67 31.51
N LYS A 157 -0.09 1.90 30.70
CA LYS A 157 -0.06 3.01 29.74
C LYS A 157 -1.29 2.94 28.83
N ALA A 158 -2.00 4.05 28.65
CA ALA A 158 -3.09 4.08 27.68
C ALA A 158 -2.51 3.90 26.26
N SER A 159 -3.28 3.37 25.31
CA SER A 159 -2.86 3.34 23.90
C SER A 159 -3.34 4.63 23.22
N PHE A 160 -2.48 5.28 22.43
CA PHE A 160 -2.89 6.41 21.60
C PHE A 160 -4.08 6.05 20.70
N ASP A 161 -4.05 4.85 20.11
CA ASP A 161 -5.14 4.36 19.26
C ASP A 161 -6.45 4.19 20.06
N ASN A 162 -6.40 3.84 21.35
CA ASN A 162 -7.59 3.77 22.22
C ASN A 162 -8.07 5.15 22.71
N ILE A 163 -7.28 6.20 22.54
CA ILE A 163 -7.72 7.58 22.83
C ILE A 163 -8.31 8.19 21.54
N LYS A 164 -7.74 7.84 20.39
CA LYS A 164 -8.15 8.34 19.07
C LYS A 164 -9.33 7.59 18.44
N GLU A 165 -9.39 6.25 18.52
CA GLU A 165 -10.44 5.42 17.92
C GLU A 165 -11.72 5.35 18.79
N ASP A 166 -11.62 5.58 20.09
CA ASP A 166 -12.76 5.51 21.02
C ASP A 166 -13.53 6.84 21.11
N GLN A 167 -14.25 7.14 20.03
CA GLN A 167 -15.42 8.03 19.92
C GLN A 167 -15.28 9.47 20.43
N ILE A 168 -15.12 10.36 19.45
CA ILE A 168 -15.39 11.79 19.56
C ILE A 168 -16.83 11.97 20.06
N THR A 169 -16.96 12.53 21.26
CA THR A 169 -18.24 12.94 21.81
C THR A 169 -18.77 14.15 21.07
N PHE A 170 -20.08 14.34 21.13
CA PHE A 170 -20.76 15.50 20.59
C PHE A 170 -20.18 16.78 21.20
N TRP A 171 -19.78 16.76 22.48
CA TRP A 171 -19.09 17.88 23.10
C TRP A 171 -17.72 18.16 22.46
N GLU A 172 -16.84 17.15 22.34
CA GLU A 172 -15.53 17.29 21.66
C GLU A 172 -15.70 17.80 20.21
N GLU A 173 -16.67 17.24 19.48
CA GLU A 173 -16.99 17.64 18.11
C GLU A 173 -17.48 19.09 18.03
N ASN A 174 -18.39 19.52 18.90
CA ASN A 174 -18.94 20.88 18.85
C ASN A 174 -17.95 21.94 19.34
N VAL A 175 -17.15 21.62 20.36
CA VAL A 175 -16.08 22.51 20.82
C VAL A 175 -15.05 22.69 19.71
N SER A 176 -14.57 21.60 19.09
CA SER A 176 -13.54 21.68 18.03
C SER A 176 -14.00 22.39 16.74
N LYS A 177 -15.31 22.50 16.49
CA LYS A 177 -15.87 23.23 15.33
C LYS A 177 -15.89 24.75 15.52
N SER A 178 -15.82 25.25 16.75
CA SER A 178 -15.86 26.68 17.04
C SER A 178 -14.54 27.15 17.62
N GLU A 179 -13.86 28.03 16.89
CA GLU A 179 -12.60 28.65 17.28
C GLU A 179 -12.72 29.37 18.63
N GLN A 180 -13.76 30.19 18.81
CA GLN A 180 -14.04 30.89 20.06
C GLN A 180 -14.24 29.91 21.23
N LYS A 181 -15.00 28.82 21.00
CA LYS A 181 -15.29 27.86 22.06
C LYS A 181 -14.07 26.99 22.39
N THR A 182 -13.26 26.66 21.40
CA THR A 182 -12.00 25.93 21.59
C THR A 182 -11.07 26.70 22.52
N ASN A 183 -10.91 28.01 22.33
CA ASN A 183 -10.04 28.83 23.18
C ASN A 183 -10.54 28.93 24.61
N GLU A 184 -11.84 29.18 24.80
CA GLU A 184 -12.46 29.21 26.12
C GLU A 184 -12.19 27.89 26.87
N VAL A 185 -12.38 26.75 26.20
CA VAL A 185 -12.15 25.44 26.81
C VAL A 185 -10.67 25.18 27.07
N LEU A 186 -9.76 25.59 26.17
CA LEU A 186 -8.31 25.45 26.40
C LEU A 186 -7.83 26.28 27.59
N GLU A 187 -8.35 27.50 27.79
CA GLU A 187 -8.08 28.29 29.00
C GLU A 187 -8.59 27.60 30.27
N MET A 188 -9.77 26.98 30.20
CA MET A 188 -10.31 26.19 31.31
C MET A 188 -9.43 24.96 31.60
N ILE A 189 -8.94 24.25 30.57
CA ILE A 189 -7.98 23.14 30.73
C ILE A 189 -6.68 23.64 31.35
N ASN A 190 -6.21 24.81 30.91
CA ASN A 190 -5.00 25.43 31.44
C ASN A 190 -5.12 25.72 32.95
N LYS A 191 -6.33 25.96 33.46
CA LYS A 191 -6.59 26.15 34.89
C LYS A 191 -7.01 24.87 35.62
N TYR A 192 -7.24 23.79 34.89
CA TYR A 192 -7.70 22.51 35.45
C TYR A 192 -6.57 21.76 36.16
N GLU A 193 -6.91 21.09 37.25
CA GLU A 193 -6.02 20.25 38.04
C GLU A 193 -6.32 18.77 37.73
N PHE A 194 -5.46 18.14 36.94
CA PHE A 194 -5.62 16.74 36.53
C PHE A 194 -5.38 15.78 37.68
N ILE A 195 -6.22 14.74 37.78
CA ILE A 195 -6.05 13.64 38.74
C ILE A 195 -4.92 12.74 38.26
N LYS A 196 -3.93 12.53 39.13
CA LYS A 196 -2.69 11.77 38.87
C LYS A 196 -2.61 10.49 39.72
N THR A 197 -1.70 9.58 39.36
CA THR A 197 -1.43 8.36 40.13
C THR A 197 -0.74 8.65 41.48
N LYS A 198 -0.95 7.78 42.48
CA LYS A 198 -0.43 7.95 43.85
C LYS A 198 1.10 8.00 43.95
N GLU A 199 1.84 7.47 42.98
CA GLU A 199 3.32 7.47 42.96
C GLU A 199 3.92 8.88 42.76
N ASN A 200 3.21 9.82 42.12
CA ASN A 200 3.75 11.15 41.77
C ASN A 200 3.17 12.32 42.59
N ASN A 201 2.21 12.09 43.48
CA ASN A 201 1.77 13.13 44.42
C ASN A 201 2.91 13.59 45.35
N GLN A 202 3.97 12.79 45.52
CA GLN A 202 5.15 13.15 46.33
C GLN A 202 6.18 14.01 45.57
N GLU A 203 6.26 13.95 44.24
CA GLU A 203 7.18 14.79 43.44
C GLU A 203 6.65 16.21 43.23
N ILE A 204 5.33 16.39 43.06
CA ILE A 204 4.72 17.72 42.82
C ILE A 204 4.73 18.59 44.08
N ILE A 205 4.67 17.99 45.27
CA ILE A 205 4.73 18.72 46.55
C ILE A 205 6.12 19.33 46.79
N ARG A 206 7.19 18.86 46.11
CA ARG A 206 8.54 19.44 46.21
C ARG A 206 8.77 20.68 45.33
N ASN A 207 7.92 20.93 44.33
CA ASN A 207 8.09 22.04 43.38
C ASN A 207 7.04 23.15 43.54
N LYS A 208 6.42 23.31 44.72
CA LYS A 208 5.59 24.49 45.02
C LYS A 208 6.46 25.66 45.49
N ASN A 209 7.02 26.42 44.55
CA ASN A 209 7.30 27.84 44.76
C ASN A 209 6.23 28.63 44.02
N GLN A 210 5.34 29.23 44.81
CA GLN A 210 4.00 29.67 44.40
C GLN A 210 3.96 31.12 43.89
N THR A 211 5.05 31.63 43.32
CA THR A 211 5.16 33.04 42.90
C THR A 211 5.42 33.24 41.41
N ASP A 212 5.97 32.26 40.70
CA ASP A 212 6.30 32.41 39.27
C ASP A 212 5.18 31.87 38.33
N GLU A 213 4.24 31.06 38.83
CA GLU A 213 3.16 30.48 38.00
C GLU A 213 1.98 31.45 37.78
N GLU A 214 1.64 32.30 38.75
CA GLU A 214 0.51 33.24 38.59
C GLU A 214 0.85 34.40 37.65
N GLU A 215 2.07 34.94 37.71
CA GLU A 215 2.54 36.00 36.80
C GLU A 215 2.73 35.46 35.35
N PHE A 216 3.18 34.21 35.21
CA PHE A 216 3.31 33.51 33.93
C PHE A 216 1.96 33.10 33.31
N CYS A 217 0.95 32.83 34.13
CA CYS A 217 -0.39 32.47 33.64
C CYS A 217 -1.18 33.68 33.11
N ASP A 218 -1.00 34.88 33.68
CA ASP A 218 -1.68 36.09 33.23
C ASP A 218 -1.06 36.70 31.96
N GLU A 219 0.25 36.53 31.73
CA GLU A 219 0.90 36.84 30.45
C GLU A 219 0.42 35.90 29.32
N ILE A 220 0.30 34.59 29.60
CA ILE A 220 -0.18 33.61 28.62
C ILE A 220 -1.67 33.77 28.33
N ALA A 221 -2.50 34.11 29.33
CA ALA A 221 -3.94 34.30 29.13
C ALA A 221 -4.27 35.54 28.29
N ASN A 222 -3.47 36.60 28.37
CA ASN A 222 -3.66 37.77 27.51
C ASN A 222 -3.20 37.53 26.06
N ASP A 223 -2.18 36.68 25.84
CA ASP A 223 -1.70 36.28 24.52
C ASP A 223 -2.63 35.27 23.80
N ILE A 224 -3.54 34.60 24.51
CA ILE A 224 -4.54 33.68 23.91
C ILE A 224 -5.57 34.42 23.05
N LYS A 225 -5.84 35.70 23.32
CA LYS A 225 -6.72 36.53 22.46
C LYS A 225 -6.13 36.79 21.07
N ASP A 226 -4.81 36.74 20.93
CA ASP A 226 -4.12 36.93 19.64
C ASP A 226 -4.01 35.63 18.82
N TYR A 227 -4.35 34.49 19.42
CA TYR A 227 -4.17 33.19 18.77
C TYR A 227 -5.23 32.89 17.70
N PHE A 228 -6.34 33.64 17.69
CA PHE A 228 -7.54 33.33 16.90
C PHE A 228 -8.49 34.57 16.86
N PRO A 229 -8.47 35.51 15.88
CA PRO A 229 -7.97 35.41 14.50
C PRO A 229 -7.18 36.63 13.93
N LEU A 230 -6.39 36.34 12.87
CA LEU A 230 -5.90 37.23 11.80
C LEU A 230 -4.74 38.21 12.08
N LYS A 231 -3.50 37.69 12.09
CA LYS A 231 -2.39 38.37 11.40
C LYS A 231 -1.76 37.46 10.35
N LYS A 232 -1.83 37.90 9.10
CA LYS A 232 -0.81 37.58 8.09
C LYS A 232 0.55 38.00 8.65
N THR A 233 1.27 37.09 9.28
CA THR A 233 2.73 37.10 9.21
C THR A 233 3.10 35.91 8.34
N ASN A 234 3.16 36.15 7.03
CA ASN A 234 3.89 35.25 6.16
C ASN A 234 5.35 35.22 6.69
N ASN A 235 5.73 34.19 7.44
CA ASN A 235 7.12 33.98 7.90
C ASN A 235 8.09 33.72 6.73
N PHE A 236 7.56 33.64 5.51
CA PHE A 236 8.28 33.53 4.26
C PHE A 236 7.50 34.19 3.14
N THR A 237 8.20 34.76 2.17
CA THR A 237 7.62 35.28 0.94
C THR A 237 7.73 34.22 -0.15
N VAL A 238 6.73 34.14 -1.02
CA VAL A 238 6.71 33.18 -2.14
C VAL A 238 6.98 33.92 -3.43
N PHE A 239 7.98 33.49 -4.19
CA PHE A 239 8.31 34.01 -5.50
C PHE A 239 8.32 32.91 -6.54
N LYS A 240 7.83 33.20 -7.74
CA LYS A 240 8.10 32.37 -8.93
C LYS A 240 9.37 32.90 -9.58
N LYS A 241 10.39 32.06 -9.78
CA LYS A 241 11.63 32.45 -10.44
C LYS A 241 12.07 31.40 -11.45
N THR A 242 12.46 31.82 -12.64
CA THR A 242 13.16 30.94 -13.59
C THR A 242 14.53 30.55 -13.05
N ILE A 243 15.17 29.53 -13.63
CA ILE A 243 16.57 29.20 -13.28
C ILE A 243 17.47 30.43 -13.49
N ARG A 244 17.28 31.18 -14.58
CA ARG A 244 18.03 32.41 -14.84
C ARG A 244 17.82 33.45 -13.75
N GLU A 245 16.57 33.74 -13.40
CA GLU A 245 16.23 34.76 -12.40
C GLU A 245 16.81 34.41 -11.03
N LEU A 246 16.66 33.14 -10.60
CA LEU A 246 17.18 32.69 -9.31
C LEU A 246 18.72 32.79 -9.25
N LEU A 247 19.42 32.26 -10.25
CA LEU A 247 20.90 32.29 -10.24
C LEU A 247 21.45 33.72 -10.39
N SER A 248 20.77 34.58 -11.16
CA SER A 248 21.15 36.00 -11.27
C SER A 248 20.96 36.74 -9.97
N GLU A 249 19.86 36.48 -9.26
CA GLU A 249 19.62 37.06 -7.94
C GLU A 249 20.65 36.59 -6.92
N ILE A 250 20.93 35.30 -6.85
CA ILE A 250 21.96 34.73 -5.96
C ILE A 250 23.32 35.38 -6.22
N SER A 251 23.61 35.75 -7.47
CA SER A 251 24.86 36.43 -7.86
C SER A 251 25.00 37.86 -7.31
N ASN A 252 23.93 38.44 -6.72
CA ASN A 252 23.98 39.74 -6.05
C ASN A 252 24.40 39.64 -4.57
N TYR A 253 24.55 38.42 -4.05
CA TYR A 253 24.94 38.14 -2.66
C TYR A 253 26.41 37.71 -2.59
N THR A 254 26.97 37.72 -1.37
CA THR A 254 28.39 37.35 -1.14
C THR A 254 28.71 35.94 -1.66
N ALA A 255 27.82 34.98 -1.38
CA ALA A 255 27.81 33.65 -1.95
C ALA A 255 26.45 32.96 -1.69
N MET A 256 26.14 31.95 -2.49
CA MET A 256 25.17 30.93 -2.13
C MET A 256 25.78 30.03 -1.06
N GLN A 257 25.23 30.04 0.15
CA GLN A 257 25.76 29.25 1.25
C GLN A 257 24.96 27.95 1.40
N ILE A 258 25.66 26.82 1.45
CA ILE A 258 25.08 25.50 1.73
C ILE A 258 25.30 25.17 3.22
N PRO A 259 24.22 25.09 4.03
CA PRO A 259 24.31 24.79 5.45
C PRO A 259 24.68 23.33 5.76
N LEU A 260 25.21 23.06 6.96
CA LEU A 260 25.76 21.74 7.36
C LEU A 260 24.76 20.58 7.39
N TYR A 261 23.50 20.86 7.72
CA TYR A 261 22.47 19.83 7.80
C TYR A 261 22.02 19.34 6.41
N GLN A 262 22.46 20.00 5.33
CA GLN A 262 22.19 19.55 3.98
C GLN A 262 22.99 18.29 3.65
N ARG A 263 22.34 17.35 2.98
CA ARG A 263 23.02 16.15 2.48
C ARG A 263 23.88 16.44 1.26
N ASN A 264 24.93 15.66 1.10
CA ASN A 264 25.75 15.62 -0.11
C ASN A 264 24.92 15.35 -1.38
N TYR A 265 25.47 15.70 -2.55
CA TYR A 265 24.80 15.43 -3.83
C TYR A 265 24.51 13.93 -4.01
N SER A 266 23.22 13.58 -4.12
CA SER A 266 22.72 12.21 -4.05
C SER A 266 21.78 11.84 -5.20
N TRP A 267 21.59 12.72 -6.19
CA TRP A 267 20.82 12.38 -7.38
C TRP A 267 21.52 11.31 -8.20
N LYS A 268 20.78 10.25 -8.56
CA LYS A 268 21.22 9.16 -9.43
C LYS A 268 20.93 9.51 -10.90
N SER A 269 21.56 8.77 -11.81
CA SER A 269 21.34 8.90 -13.27
C SER A 269 19.87 8.88 -13.69
N GLU A 270 19.02 8.13 -13.00
CA GLU A 270 17.57 8.06 -13.28
C GLU A 270 16.86 9.42 -13.06
N HIS A 271 17.23 10.16 -12.01
CA HIS A 271 16.66 11.49 -11.74
C HIS A 271 17.14 12.51 -12.78
N VAL A 272 18.44 12.49 -13.09
CA VAL A 272 19.04 13.37 -14.11
C VAL A 272 18.41 13.11 -15.48
N LEU A 273 18.25 11.84 -15.86
CA LEU A 273 17.63 11.45 -17.11
C LEU A 273 16.14 11.84 -17.19
N ALA A 274 15.41 11.79 -16.08
CA ALA A 274 14.02 12.27 -16.03
C ALA A 274 13.95 13.77 -16.38
N LEU A 275 14.79 14.60 -15.72
CA LEU A 275 14.87 16.04 -15.99
C LEU A 275 15.25 16.36 -17.44
N LEU A 276 16.25 15.64 -17.99
CA LEU A 276 16.68 15.83 -19.39
C LEU A 276 15.59 15.44 -20.39
N ASN A 277 14.80 14.40 -20.09
CA ASN A 277 13.66 14.03 -20.91
C ASN A 277 12.56 15.09 -20.86
N ASP A 278 12.30 15.68 -19.70
CA ASP A 278 11.35 16.79 -19.58
C ASP A 278 11.82 18.02 -20.39
N LEU A 279 13.11 18.35 -20.33
CA LEU A 279 13.71 19.40 -21.15
C LEU A 279 13.57 19.11 -22.65
N LYS A 280 13.94 17.91 -23.10
CA LYS A 280 13.77 17.50 -24.51
C LYS A 280 12.31 17.56 -24.95
N ASN A 281 11.39 17.06 -24.13
CA ASN A 281 9.95 17.12 -24.43
C ASN A 281 9.49 18.57 -24.64
N LYS A 282 9.98 19.50 -23.81
CA LYS A 282 9.69 20.93 -23.95
C LYS A 282 10.31 21.49 -25.24
N VAL A 283 11.57 21.16 -25.55
CA VAL A 283 12.24 21.56 -26.80
C VAL A 283 11.51 21.06 -28.05
N CYS A 284 10.92 19.86 -28.01
CA CYS A 284 10.20 19.26 -29.14
C CYS A 284 8.78 19.80 -29.34
N ARG A 285 8.10 20.29 -28.30
CA ARG A 285 6.69 20.74 -28.35
C ARG A 285 6.52 22.22 -28.70
N PHE A 286 7.54 22.84 -29.30
CA PHE A 286 7.60 24.27 -29.63
C PHE A 286 6.47 24.72 -30.56
N GLN A 287 5.35 25.16 -29.98
CA GLN A 287 4.34 25.97 -30.65
C GLN A 287 4.01 27.27 -29.89
N ASN A 288 4.29 27.37 -28.58
CA ASN A 288 4.09 28.59 -27.79
C ASN A 288 5.24 28.82 -26.79
N ASP A 289 5.96 29.94 -26.92
CA ASP A 289 7.09 30.34 -26.04
C ASP A 289 6.71 30.63 -24.57
N LYS A 290 5.42 30.56 -24.23
CA LYS A 290 4.88 30.91 -22.90
C LYS A 290 4.69 29.72 -21.96
N ASP A 291 4.93 28.49 -22.41
CA ASP A 291 4.70 27.28 -21.60
C ASP A 291 5.86 27.03 -20.62
N GLU A 292 5.63 27.34 -19.34
CA GLU A 292 6.59 27.09 -18.26
C GLU A 292 6.62 25.59 -17.86
N HIS A 293 7.73 25.16 -17.24
CA HIS A 293 7.91 23.84 -16.63
C HIS A 293 8.25 24.02 -15.15
N PHE A 294 7.36 23.55 -14.27
CA PHE A 294 7.62 23.60 -12.83
C PHE A 294 8.71 22.61 -12.44
N PHE A 295 9.83 23.13 -11.93
CA PHE A 295 11.00 22.33 -11.59
C PHE A 295 11.04 21.93 -10.09
N GLY A 296 10.32 22.66 -9.25
CA GLY A 296 10.14 22.31 -7.84
C GLY A 296 10.24 23.51 -6.91
N PHE A 297 10.30 23.22 -5.62
CA PHE A 297 10.50 24.21 -4.58
C PHE A 297 12.00 24.40 -4.29
N VAL A 298 12.36 25.64 -3.98
CA VAL A 298 13.62 26.04 -3.35
C VAL A 298 13.24 26.81 -2.10
N ALA A 299 13.82 26.46 -0.96
CA ALA A 299 13.66 27.25 0.27
C ALA A 299 14.99 27.91 0.58
N ALA A 300 14.97 29.20 0.89
CA ALA A 300 16.18 29.96 1.19
C ALA A 300 15.94 30.98 2.30
N ASN A 301 17.03 31.41 2.93
CA ASN A 301 17.07 32.49 3.91
C ASN A 301 18.20 33.44 3.54
N ILE A 302 17.97 34.74 3.74
CA ILE A 302 19.00 35.75 3.54
C ILE A 302 19.54 36.10 4.92
N ASP A 303 20.80 35.73 5.18
CA ASP A 303 21.46 36.03 6.46
C ASP A 303 21.95 37.49 6.51
N LYS A 304 22.15 37.99 7.73
CA LYS A 304 22.69 39.32 8.05
C LYS A 304 24.04 39.60 7.40
N ASN A 305 24.84 38.56 7.13
CA ASN A 305 26.13 38.64 6.45
C ASN A 305 26.03 38.67 4.91
N ASN A 306 24.83 38.92 4.36
CA ASN A 306 24.55 38.95 2.93
C ASN A 306 24.85 37.63 2.20
N TYR A 307 24.70 36.50 2.89
CA TYR A 307 24.75 35.16 2.31
C TYR A 307 23.35 34.68 1.94
N TYR A 308 23.23 34.03 0.78
CA TYR A 308 22.01 33.41 0.31
C TYR A 308 21.99 31.94 0.74
N ARG A 309 21.43 31.66 1.92
CA ARG A 309 21.48 30.34 2.57
C ARG A 309 20.39 29.42 2.03
N ILE A 310 20.77 28.29 1.44
CA ILE A 310 19.82 27.31 0.88
C ILE A 310 19.31 26.36 1.97
N ILE A 311 18.01 26.44 2.28
CA ILE A 311 17.32 25.57 3.24
C ILE A 311 16.85 24.27 2.59
N ASP A 312 16.39 24.30 1.33
CA ASP A 312 16.01 23.11 0.56
C ASP A 312 16.11 23.41 -0.95
N GLY A 313 16.30 22.39 -1.78
CA GLY A 313 16.44 22.51 -3.23
C GLY A 313 17.87 22.43 -3.76
N GLN A 314 18.87 22.24 -2.89
CA GLN A 314 20.30 22.13 -3.26
C GLN A 314 20.55 21.16 -4.41
N GLN A 315 19.93 19.98 -4.39
CA GLN A 315 20.13 18.94 -5.41
C GLN A 315 19.70 19.43 -6.81
N ARG A 316 18.58 20.17 -6.89
CA ARG A 316 18.06 20.72 -8.16
C ARG A 316 18.97 21.82 -8.68
N ILE A 317 19.42 22.72 -7.80
CA ILE A 317 20.36 23.80 -8.16
C ILE A 317 21.66 23.18 -8.67
N MET A 318 22.22 22.21 -7.95
CA MET A 318 23.47 21.55 -8.34
C MET A 318 23.36 20.85 -9.70
N THR A 319 22.31 20.07 -9.94
CA THR A 319 22.09 19.45 -11.25
C THR A 319 21.91 20.49 -12.36
N SER A 320 21.28 21.63 -12.06
CA SER A 320 21.14 22.74 -13.01
C SER A 320 22.50 23.29 -13.42
N LEU A 321 23.38 23.51 -12.45
CA LEU A 321 24.74 24.00 -12.71
C LEU A 321 25.54 23.01 -13.57
N ILE A 322 25.41 21.70 -13.32
CA ILE A 322 26.08 20.67 -14.14
C ILE A 322 25.53 20.67 -15.58
N ILE A 323 24.21 20.80 -15.77
CA ILE A 323 23.58 20.87 -17.09
C ILE A 323 24.02 22.15 -17.83
N ILE A 324 23.99 23.31 -17.15
CA ILE A 324 24.42 24.60 -17.70
C ILE A 324 25.88 24.52 -18.12
N TYR A 325 26.75 24.02 -17.22
CA TYR A 325 28.17 23.81 -17.49
C TYR A 325 28.38 22.97 -18.75
N PHE A 326 27.74 21.80 -18.83
CA PHE A 326 27.86 20.91 -19.98
C PHE A 326 27.38 21.58 -21.28
N ILE A 327 26.18 22.15 -21.30
CA ILE A 327 25.63 22.73 -22.54
C ILE A 327 26.47 23.93 -22.99
N GLN A 328 26.89 24.79 -22.06
CA GLN A 328 27.67 25.98 -22.37
C GLN A 328 29.10 25.62 -22.81
N SER A 329 29.69 24.53 -22.31
CA SER A 329 30.99 24.03 -22.80
C SER A 329 30.92 23.58 -24.27
N GLN A 330 29.80 22.99 -24.69
CA GLN A 330 29.57 22.62 -26.11
C GLN A 330 29.44 23.85 -27.03
N LEU A 331 29.01 25.00 -26.50
CA LEU A 331 28.88 26.24 -27.26
C LEU A 331 30.24 26.96 -27.41
N ASN A 332 31.08 26.90 -26.38
CA ASN A 332 32.26 27.76 -26.21
C ASN A 332 33.60 26.99 -26.15
N ILE A 333 33.75 25.96 -27.00
CA ILE A 333 34.95 25.09 -27.09
C ILE A 333 36.30 25.88 -27.21
N ASN A 334 36.28 27.15 -27.63
CA ASN A 334 37.48 27.97 -27.88
C ASN A 334 37.68 29.14 -26.88
N ASN A 335 36.88 29.26 -25.83
CA ASN A 335 36.99 30.36 -24.85
C ASN A 335 37.62 29.86 -23.54
N ASN A 336 38.55 30.62 -22.96
CA ASN A 336 39.23 30.29 -21.69
C ASN A 336 38.45 30.73 -20.45
N GLU A 337 37.18 31.10 -20.61
CA GLU A 337 36.30 31.51 -19.52
C GLU A 337 35.46 30.33 -19.03
N ASN A 338 35.29 30.21 -17.71
CA ASN A 338 34.44 29.19 -17.13
C ASN A 338 32.99 29.28 -17.69
N PRO A 339 32.40 28.17 -18.17
CA PRO A 339 31.07 28.17 -18.79
C PRO A 339 29.97 28.78 -17.92
N ILE A 340 29.95 28.56 -16.60
CA ILE A 340 28.91 29.14 -15.73
C ILE A 340 29.13 30.64 -15.59
N LYS A 341 30.38 31.09 -15.45
CA LYS A 341 30.74 32.51 -15.27
C LYS A 341 30.39 33.39 -16.45
N ILE A 342 30.31 32.83 -17.66
CA ILE A 342 29.83 33.55 -18.86
C ILE A 342 28.38 34.02 -18.68
N LEU A 343 27.55 33.23 -18.01
CA LEU A 343 26.14 33.54 -17.77
C LEU A 343 25.93 34.26 -16.44
N PHE A 344 26.71 33.90 -15.42
CA PHE A 344 26.60 34.40 -14.05
C PHE A 344 27.98 34.74 -13.46
N PRO A 345 28.59 35.89 -13.83
CA PRO A 345 29.99 36.21 -13.47
C PRO A 345 30.26 36.22 -11.96
N ASN A 346 29.30 36.74 -11.19
CA ASN A 346 29.45 36.92 -9.74
C ASN A 346 28.94 35.72 -8.93
N LEU A 347 28.44 34.66 -9.56
CA LEU A 347 27.90 33.50 -8.84
C LEU A 347 29.02 32.80 -8.07
N ASN A 348 28.91 32.73 -6.74
CA ASN A 348 29.84 32.01 -5.88
C ASN A 348 29.08 31.06 -4.96
N ILE A 349 29.71 29.94 -4.58
CA ILE A 349 29.14 28.94 -3.67
C ILE A 349 30.10 28.73 -2.49
N ASP A 350 29.55 28.80 -1.29
CA ASP A 350 30.27 28.63 -0.03
C ASP A 350 29.63 27.52 0.81
N TYR A 351 30.43 26.79 1.58
CA TYR A 351 29.99 25.72 2.45
C TYR A 351 30.34 26.08 3.90
N GLU A 352 29.39 25.88 4.83
CA GLU A 352 29.50 26.39 6.21
C GLU A 352 30.64 25.75 7.04
N ILE A 353 31.14 24.56 6.65
CA ILE A 353 32.39 23.91 7.12
C ILE A 353 32.98 23.19 5.90
N ASP A 354 34.30 22.94 5.89
CA ASP A 354 34.96 22.01 4.96
C ASP A 354 34.16 20.69 4.88
N THR A 355 33.36 20.57 3.82
CA THR A 355 32.70 19.34 3.42
C THR A 355 33.77 18.31 3.00
N ASP A 356 33.35 17.06 2.73
CA ASP A 356 34.15 16.11 1.96
C ASP A 356 34.93 16.83 0.85
N ASP A 357 36.27 16.88 0.96
CA ASP A 357 37.15 17.69 0.12
C ASP A 357 36.82 17.51 -1.36
N ASN A 358 36.37 16.31 -1.73
CA ASN A 358 35.97 15.93 -3.09
C ASN A 358 34.77 16.73 -3.62
N ILE A 359 33.72 16.96 -2.82
CA ILE A 359 32.53 17.71 -3.26
C ILE A 359 32.86 19.19 -3.40
N TYR A 360 33.56 19.74 -2.42
CA TYR A 360 34.00 21.13 -2.43
C TYR A 360 34.88 21.41 -3.66
N ASN A 361 35.84 20.53 -3.93
CA ASN A 361 36.71 20.61 -5.08
C ASN A 361 35.93 20.48 -6.40
N ASP A 362 35.01 19.52 -6.52
CA ASP A 362 34.18 19.37 -7.72
C ASP A 362 33.29 20.60 -8.01
N VAL A 363 32.76 21.25 -6.97
CA VAL A 363 31.98 22.49 -7.10
C VAL A 363 32.87 23.67 -7.50
N LYS A 364 34.06 23.78 -6.91
CA LYS A 364 35.06 24.77 -7.33
C LYS A 364 35.47 24.57 -8.78
N ILE A 365 35.65 23.32 -9.21
CA ILE A 365 35.94 22.99 -10.60
C ILE A 365 34.80 23.46 -11.51
N LEU A 366 33.54 23.20 -11.16
CA LEU A 366 32.40 23.66 -11.95
C LEU A 366 32.35 25.19 -12.11
N LEU A 367 32.67 25.96 -11.06
CA LEU A 367 32.53 27.41 -11.05
C LEU A 367 33.77 28.18 -11.54
N ASN A 368 34.96 27.62 -11.36
CA ASN A 368 36.23 28.35 -11.52
C ASN A 368 37.20 27.69 -12.49
N ASN A 369 36.91 26.48 -13.00
CA ASN A 369 37.81 25.86 -13.96
C ASN A 369 37.71 26.58 -15.32
N ASN A 370 38.87 27.03 -15.80
CA ASN A 370 39.03 27.76 -17.05
C ASN A 370 39.60 26.88 -18.18
N THR A 371 39.90 25.61 -17.90
CA THR A 371 40.55 24.70 -18.86
C THR A 371 39.54 23.98 -19.76
N THR A 372 39.92 23.76 -21.02
CA THR A 372 39.20 22.92 -22.00
C THR A 372 39.46 21.41 -21.85
N GLU A 373 40.29 21.00 -20.88
CA GLU A 373 40.57 19.59 -20.60
C GLU A 373 39.38 18.85 -19.98
N GLU A 374 39.36 17.53 -20.14
CA GLU A 374 38.31 16.65 -19.62
C GLU A 374 38.26 16.72 -18.09
N ILE A 375 37.18 17.32 -17.56
CA ILE A 375 37.02 17.45 -16.11
C ILE A 375 36.88 16.08 -15.47
N LYS A 376 37.73 15.83 -14.47
CA LYS A 376 37.64 14.67 -13.60
C LYS A 376 36.96 15.05 -12.30
N PHE A 377 35.67 14.78 -12.22
CA PHE A 377 34.93 14.84 -10.96
C PHE A 377 35.35 13.68 -10.05
N SER A 378 35.68 14.03 -8.82
CA SER A 378 36.11 13.12 -7.76
C SER A 378 34.92 12.43 -7.08
N GLN A 379 33.78 13.13 -6.95
CA GLN A 379 32.57 12.58 -6.35
C GLN A 379 31.74 11.80 -7.36
N LYS A 380 31.42 10.56 -6.99
CA LYS A 380 30.77 9.57 -7.87
C LYS A 380 29.44 10.05 -8.48
N ASN A 381 28.54 10.63 -7.69
CA ASN A 381 27.22 11.04 -8.18
C ASN A 381 27.29 12.26 -9.11
N ILE A 382 28.20 13.23 -8.87
CA ILE A 382 28.45 14.37 -9.76
C ILE A 382 29.00 13.85 -11.09
N LYS A 383 30.00 12.95 -11.03
CA LYS A 383 30.56 12.27 -12.20
C LYS A 383 29.49 11.51 -12.98
N ASP A 384 28.66 10.72 -12.29
CA ASP A 384 27.58 9.94 -12.90
C ASP A 384 26.52 10.86 -13.54
N ALA A 385 26.20 12.00 -12.91
CA ALA A 385 25.29 13.00 -13.47
C ALA A 385 25.85 13.61 -14.76
N TYR A 386 27.11 14.05 -14.74
CA TYR A 386 27.79 14.59 -15.94
C TYR A 386 27.83 13.57 -17.08
N ASN A 387 28.23 12.33 -16.79
CA ASN A 387 28.24 11.23 -17.76
C ASN A 387 26.85 10.92 -18.32
N THR A 388 25.81 10.99 -17.49
CA THR A 388 24.42 10.79 -17.90
C THR A 388 23.97 11.90 -18.86
N ILE A 389 24.34 13.15 -18.59
CA ILE A 389 24.05 14.29 -19.48
C ILE A 389 24.78 14.11 -20.81
N ASN A 390 26.08 13.81 -20.80
CA ASN A 390 26.84 13.58 -22.02
C ASN A 390 26.22 12.48 -22.89
N LYS A 391 25.99 11.30 -22.28
CA LYS A 391 25.36 10.15 -22.96
C LYS A 391 23.98 10.48 -23.50
N PHE A 392 23.20 11.31 -22.80
CA PHE A 392 21.89 11.75 -23.29
C PHE A 392 22.00 12.54 -24.60
N PHE A 393 22.89 13.53 -24.68
CA PHE A 393 23.08 14.31 -25.90
C PHE A 393 23.67 13.46 -27.05
N GLU A 394 24.57 12.53 -26.75
CA GLU A 394 25.11 11.56 -27.70
C GLU A 394 24.04 10.64 -28.30
N VAL A 395 23.25 9.97 -27.45
CA VAL A 395 22.20 9.02 -27.87
C VAL A 395 21.12 9.73 -28.68
N ASN A 396 20.79 10.98 -28.33
CA ASN A 396 19.82 11.79 -29.07
C ASN A 396 20.42 12.48 -30.30
N LYS A 397 21.70 12.24 -30.63
CA LYS A 397 22.42 12.77 -31.80
C LYS A 397 22.39 14.31 -31.87
N ILE A 398 22.41 14.99 -30.72
CA ILE A 398 22.41 16.45 -30.65
C ILE A 398 23.86 16.95 -30.77
N LYS A 399 24.18 17.58 -31.89
CA LYS A 399 25.56 18.07 -32.18
C LYS A 399 25.64 19.52 -32.66
N LYS A 400 24.50 20.14 -33.01
CA LYS A 400 24.48 21.51 -33.58
C LYS A 400 24.48 22.55 -32.46
N LYS A 401 25.31 23.60 -32.60
CA LYS A 401 25.36 24.73 -31.65
C LYS A 401 23.99 25.39 -31.44
N ASP A 402 23.21 25.59 -32.51
CA ASP A 402 21.87 26.18 -32.39
C ASP A 402 20.92 25.33 -31.54
N THR A 403 21.04 24.00 -31.63
CA THR A 403 20.25 23.09 -30.80
C THR A 403 20.68 23.18 -29.34
N TYR A 404 21.99 23.20 -29.04
CA TYR A 404 22.48 23.42 -27.68
C TYR A 404 22.00 24.76 -27.10
N LYS A 405 22.08 25.85 -27.88
CA LYS A 405 21.60 27.17 -27.50
C LYS A 405 20.10 27.17 -27.21
N LYS A 406 19.32 26.45 -28.03
CA LYS A 406 17.88 26.26 -27.80
C LYS A 406 17.61 25.53 -26.47
N PHE A 407 18.28 24.41 -26.23
CA PHE A 407 18.18 23.66 -24.96
C PHE A 407 18.54 24.55 -23.76
N LEU A 408 19.63 25.32 -23.86
CA LEU A 408 20.09 26.22 -22.80
C LEU A 408 19.05 27.30 -22.47
N ASN A 409 18.56 28.02 -23.48
CA ASN A 409 17.59 29.10 -23.26
C ASN A 409 16.29 28.57 -22.66
N ILE A 410 15.77 27.45 -23.17
CA ILE A 410 14.56 26.82 -22.61
C ILE A 410 14.78 26.42 -21.16
N PHE A 411 15.93 25.82 -20.87
CA PHE A 411 16.22 25.39 -19.51
C PHE A 411 16.34 26.59 -18.57
N LEU A 412 16.98 27.68 -19.01
CA LEU A 412 17.17 28.88 -18.19
C LEU A 412 15.88 29.68 -17.99
N ASP A 413 15.03 29.79 -19.02
CA ASP A 413 13.93 30.76 -19.09
C ASP A 413 12.54 30.13 -18.89
N ASN A 414 12.37 28.84 -19.15
CA ASN A 414 11.07 28.16 -19.02
C ASN A 414 10.98 27.23 -17.81
N PHE A 415 12.10 26.78 -17.23
CA PHE A 415 12.05 25.98 -15.99
C PHE A 415 11.97 26.92 -14.78
N VAL A 416 10.89 26.78 -14.01
CA VAL A 416 10.55 27.69 -12.91
C VAL A 416 10.57 27.00 -11.56
N PHE A 417 11.17 27.66 -10.59
CA PHE A 417 11.11 27.33 -9.17
C PHE A 417 10.01 28.13 -8.47
N CYS A 418 9.39 27.50 -7.46
CA CYS A 418 8.69 28.21 -6.41
C CYS A 418 9.68 28.43 -5.26
N LEU A 419 10.14 29.67 -5.11
CA LEU A 419 11.05 30.09 -4.06
C LEU A 419 10.25 30.44 -2.80
N LEU A 420 10.56 29.78 -1.70
CA LEU A 420 10.10 30.10 -0.36
C LEU A 420 11.24 30.84 0.37
N GLU A 421 11.16 32.16 0.39
CA GLU A 421 12.17 33.01 1.02
C GLU A 421 11.77 33.31 2.47
N TYR A 422 12.49 32.72 3.41
CA TYR A 422 12.27 32.93 4.85
C TYR A 422 13.07 34.13 5.33
N LYS A 423 12.52 34.81 6.34
CA LYS A 423 13.27 35.78 7.16
C LYS A 423 13.37 35.22 8.56
N THR A 424 14.40 34.40 8.80
CA THR A 424 14.54 33.66 10.06
C THR A 424 16.00 33.59 10.52
N GLU A 425 16.20 33.26 11.78
CA GLU A 425 17.53 32.96 12.29
C GLU A 425 18.02 31.60 11.76
N PRO A 426 19.34 31.46 11.45
CA PRO A 426 19.92 30.21 10.94
C PRO A 426 19.57 28.96 11.76
N LYS A 427 19.46 29.10 13.09
CA LYS A 427 19.10 27.99 14.01
C LYS A 427 17.73 27.36 13.73
N LYS A 428 16.80 28.09 13.09
CA LYS A 428 15.45 27.61 12.74
C LYS A 428 15.37 27.02 11.34
N GLU A 429 16.43 27.14 10.52
CA GLU A 429 16.48 26.61 9.15
C GLU A 429 16.35 25.08 9.12
N MET A 430 16.98 24.39 10.08
CA MET A 430 16.91 22.93 10.20
C MET A 430 15.47 22.45 10.44
N THR A 431 14.72 23.11 11.32
CA THR A 431 13.30 22.79 11.56
C THR A 431 12.45 23.05 10.32
N ILE A 432 12.74 24.08 9.53
CA ILE A 432 12.05 24.33 8.25
C ILE A 432 12.36 23.20 7.27
N PHE A 433 13.63 22.81 7.15
CA PHE A 433 14.07 21.70 6.31
C PHE A 433 13.40 20.37 6.70
N GLU A 434 13.35 20.05 7.99
CA GLU A 434 12.67 18.85 8.50
C GLU A 434 11.17 18.86 8.18
N ASN A 435 10.49 20.00 8.37
CA ASN A 435 9.06 20.13 8.08
C ASN A 435 8.75 19.98 6.58
N LEU A 436 9.58 20.57 5.70
CA LEU A 436 9.43 20.45 4.24
C LEU A 436 9.58 19.00 3.78
N ASN A 437 10.44 18.20 4.44
CA ASN A 437 10.70 16.82 4.07
C ASN A 437 9.78 15.78 4.75
N SER A 438 9.23 16.07 5.93
CA SER A 438 8.45 15.11 6.74
C SER A 438 6.95 15.07 6.41
N LYS A 439 6.37 16.17 5.92
CA LYS A 439 4.90 16.32 5.79
C LYS A 439 4.31 15.97 4.43
N GLY A 440 5.14 15.65 3.43
CA GLY A 440 4.68 15.28 2.09
C GLY A 440 4.37 13.79 1.98
N LYS A 441 3.09 13.39 1.88
CA LYS A 441 2.74 12.06 1.36
C LYS A 441 2.88 12.10 -0.16
N PRO A 442 3.77 11.29 -0.78
CA PRO A 442 3.85 11.22 -2.24
C PRO A 442 2.52 10.74 -2.81
N LEU A 443 2.13 11.29 -3.96
CA LEU A 443 0.99 10.80 -4.73
C LEU A 443 1.21 9.32 -5.09
N SER A 444 0.15 8.52 -5.13
CA SER A 444 0.25 7.14 -5.63
C SER A 444 0.42 7.12 -7.16
N ASP A 445 0.89 6.01 -7.72
CA ASP A 445 0.90 5.80 -9.18
C ASP A 445 -0.51 5.94 -9.78
N LEU A 446 -1.54 5.56 -9.01
CA LEU A 446 -2.94 5.71 -9.38
C LEU A 446 -3.39 7.17 -9.43
N ASP A 447 -3.00 7.99 -8.45
CA ASP A 447 -3.30 9.43 -8.45
C ASP A 447 -2.66 10.13 -9.65
N LEU A 448 -1.43 9.74 -10.00
CA LEU A 448 -0.75 10.28 -11.18
C LEU A 448 -1.41 9.82 -12.48
N ILE A 449 -1.78 8.55 -12.60
CA ILE A 449 -2.52 8.03 -13.76
C ILE A 449 -3.86 8.75 -13.90
N LYS A 450 -4.59 8.95 -12.79
CA LYS A 450 -5.85 9.70 -12.77
C LYS A 450 -5.65 11.13 -13.25
N ASN A 451 -4.69 11.85 -12.67
CA ASN A 451 -4.38 13.23 -13.05
C ASN A 451 -4.00 13.33 -14.52
N PHE A 452 -3.21 12.39 -15.02
CA PHE A 452 -2.84 12.33 -16.43
C PHE A 452 -4.03 12.05 -17.35
N LEU A 453 -4.90 11.10 -17.00
CA LEU A 453 -6.11 10.83 -17.76
C LEU A 453 -7.03 12.06 -17.79
N ILE A 454 -7.23 12.73 -16.64
CA ILE A 454 -8.02 13.96 -16.55
C ILE A 454 -7.39 15.08 -17.38
N SER A 455 -6.07 15.24 -17.35
CA SER A 455 -5.39 16.33 -18.07
C SER A 455 -5.35 16.15 -19.59
N HIS A 456 -5.60 14.94 -20.09
CA HIS A 456 -5.62 14.62 -21.53
C HIS A 456 -7.03 14.47 -22.09
N ASP A 457 -8.05 14.75 -21.27
CA ASP A 457 -9.43 14.90 -21.72
C ASP A 457 -9.62 16.31 -22.29
N THR A 458 -10.03 16.40 -23.56
CA THR A 458 -10.26 17.65 -24.28
C THR A 458 -11.71 18.16 -24.14
N GLY A 459 -12.59 17.51 -23.35
CA GLY A 459 -13.99 17.97 -23.23
C GLY A 459 -14.82 17.53 -22.01
N ASN A 460 -15.33 18.54 -21.27
CA ASN A 460 -16.54 18.64 -20.40
C ASN A 460 -16.86 17.57 -19.32
N TYR A 461 -17.72 17.98 -18.36
CA TYR A 461 -18.12 17.31 -17.10
C TYR A 461 -18.42 15.79 -17.17
N GLU A 462 -18.93 15.29 -18.29
CA GLU A 462 -19.36 13.89 -18.47
C GLU A 462 -18.20 12.87 -18.43
N THR A 463 -17.03 13.24 -18.95
CA THR A 463 -15.85 12.37 -18.96
C THR A 463 -15.23 12.26 -17.56
N LYS A 464 -15.21 13.37 -16.81
CA LYS A 464 -14.83 13.40 -15.39
C LYS A 464 -15.76 12.57 -14.53
N ASP A 465 -17.07 12.62 -14.79
CA ASP A 465 -18.07 11.79 -14.12
C ASP A 465 -17.87 10.30 -14.43
N LYS A 466 -17.53 9.92 -15.67
CA LYS A 466 -17.20 8.52 -16.02
C LYS A 466 -15.89 8.03 -15.37
N LEU A 467 -14.86 8.88 -15.26
CA LEU A 467 -13.61 8.56 -14.55
C LEU A 467 -13.82 8.42 -13.03
N ASN A 468 -14.61 9.30 -12.42
CA ASN A 468 -14.95 9.19 -11.01
C ASN A 468 -15.81 7.94 -10.76
N LYS A 469 -16.82 7.69 -11.59
CA LYS A 469 -17.62 6.45 -11.55
C LYS A 469 -16.79 5.18 -11.80
N PHE A 470 -15.77 5.24 -12.64
CA PHE A 470 -14.80 4.15 -12.84
C PHE A 470 -14.10 3.83 -11.52
N GLN A 471 -13.46 4.82 -10.91
CA GLN A 471 -12.76 4.67 -9.65
C GLN A 471 -13.69 4.22 -8.52
N ASP A 472 -14.84 4.85 -8.35
CA ASP A 472 -15.78 4.55 -7.27
C ASP A 472 -16.34 3.13 -7.40
N LYS A 473 -16.68 2.69 -8.62
CA LYS A 473 -17.12 1.30 -8.85
C LYS A 473 -16.05 0.28 -8.49
N ILE A 474 -14.79 0.57 -8.79
CA ILE A 474 -13.67 -0.33 -8.51
C ILE A 474 -13.37 -0.37 -7.02
N ILE A 475 -13.27 0.80 -6.40
CA ILE A 475 -13.00 0.92 -4.97
C ILE A 475 -14.13 0.26 -4.19
N ASN A 476 -15.39 0.53 -4.54
CA ASN A 476 -16.54 -0.09 -3.89
C ASN A 476 -16.57 -1.60 -4.12
N PHE A 477 -16.34 -2.08 -5.35
CA PHE A 477 -16.29 -3.51 -5.62
C PHE A 477 -15.16 -4.21 -4.85
N LEU A 478 -13.95 -3.65 -4.85
CA LEU A 478 -12.81 -4.23 -4.12
C LEU A 478 -13.04 -4.16 -2.60
N LYS A 479 -13.66 -3.10 -2.07
CA LYS A 479 -14.09 -3.00 -0.67
C LYS A 479 -15.21 -3.97 -0.30
N GLU A 480 -16.08 -4.34 -1.23
CA GLU A 480 -17.10 -5.38 -1.00
C GLU A 480 -16.48 -6.79 -0.98
N GLN A 481 -15.36 -7.01 -1.68
CA GLN A 481 -14.70 -8.32 -1.73
C GLN A 481 -13.57 -8.48 -0.69
N LEU A 482 -13.04 -7.37 -0.17
CA LEU A 482 -11.97 -7.33 0.84
C LEU A 482 -12.55 -6.79 2.14
N ASP A 483 -12.35 -7.47 3.27
CA ASP A 483 -12.82 -6.97 4.58
C ASP A 483 -12.50 -5.48 4.77
N GLU A 484 -13.48 -4.69 5.23
CA GLU A 484 -13.51 -3.20 5.24
C GLU A 484 -12.31 -2.51 5.92
N LYS A 485 -11.39 -3.25 6.54
CA LYS A 485 -10.28 -2.73 7.36
C LYS A 485 -8.99 -2.39 6.59
N ASN A 486 -8.85 -2.65 5.29
CA ASN A 486 -7.56 -2.47 4.58
C ASN A 486 -7.64 -1.69 3.26
N ASN A 487 -7.72 -0.34 3.33
CA ASN A 487 -7.61 0.53 2.15
C ASN A 487 -6.28 0.36 1.36
N VAL A 488 -5.20 -0.06 2.02
CA VAL A 488 -3.88 -0.30 1.39
C VAL A 488 -3.92 -1.47 0.39
N ALA A 489 -4.79 -2.47 0.62
CA ALA A 489 -4.92 -3.61 -0.28
C ALA A 489 -5.56 -3.22 -1.62
N THR A 490 -6.50 -2.28 -1.61
CA THR A 490 -7.24 -1.84 -2.81
C THR A 490 -6.33 -1.20 -3.85
N GLU A 491 -5.45 -0.27 -3.45
CA GLU A 491 -4.51 0.39 -4.37
C GLU A 491 -3.56 -0.63 -5.02
N GLN A 492 -3.07 -1.59 -4.24
CA GLN A 492 -2.18 -2.64 -4.73
C GLN A 492 -2.83 -3.52 -5.81
N TYR A 493 -4.11 -3.86 -5.68
CA TYR A 493 -4.83 -4.64 -6.71
C TYR A 493 -5.01 -3.86 -8.02
N ILE A 494 -5.25 -2.55 -7.95
CA ILE A 494 -5.41 -1.74 -9.16
C ILE A 494 -4.04 -1.56 -9.86
N GLU A 495 -2.96 -1.37 -9.10
CA GLU A 495 -1.60 -1.36 -9.65
C GLU A 495 -1.24 -2.70 -10.32
N ASP A 496 -1.57 -3.83 -9.68
CA ASP A 496 -1.37 -5.18 -10.21
C ASP A 496 -2.19 -5.41 -11.50
N PHE A 497 -3.45 -4.96 -11.54
CA PHE A 497 -4.26 -4.96 -12.76
C PHE A 497 -3.60 -4.15 -13.88
N LEU A 498 -3.24 -2.89 -13.63
CA LEU A 498 -2.66 -1.99 -14.64
C LEU A 498 -1.35 -2.55 -15.18
N TYR A 499 -0.57 -3.18 -14.30
CA TYR A 499 0.63 -3.91 -14.68
C TYR A 499 0.34 -5.04 -15.68
N HIS A 500 -0.62 -5.92 -15.38
CA HIS A 500 -1.00 -7.00 -16.28
C HIS A 500 -1.64 -6.49 -17.59
N TYR A 501 -2.43 -5.43 -17.52
CA TYR A 501 -3.03 -4.78 -18.69
C TYR A 501 -1.97 -4.23 -19.64
N LEU A 502 -0.99 -3.47 -19.14
CA LEU A 502 0.09 -2.93 -19.96
C LEU A 502 0.93 -4.05 -20.60
N ARG A 503 1.21 -5.12 -19.86
CA ARG A 503 1.87 -6.33 -20.37
C ARG A 503 1.10 -6.96 -21.53
N PHE A 504 -0.21 -7.18 -21.35
CA PHE A 504 -1.09 -7.66 -22.41
C PHE A 504 -1.01 -6.76 -23.66
N ARG A 505 -1.15 -5.44 -23.51
CA ARG A 505 -1.11 -4.50 -24.63
C ARG A 505 0.22 -4.53 -25.36
N TRP A 506 1.32 -4.73 -24.63
CA TRP A 506 2.65 -4.89 -25.21
C TRP A 506 2.76 -6.19 -26.01
N CYS A 507 2.36 -7.34 -25.43
CA CYS A 507 2.36 -8.63 -26.10
C CYS A 507 1.51 -8.63 -27.38
N LYS A 508 0.33 -8.00 -27.34
CA LYS A 508 -0.55 -7.86 -28.50
C LYS A 508 0.16 -7.12 -29.63
N LYS A 509 0.89 -6.05 -29.33
CA LYS A 509 1.51 -5.17 -30.34
C LYS A 509 2.81 -5.72 -30.93
N PHE A 510 3.75 -6.18 -30.10
CA PHE A 510 5.14 -6.45 -30.55
C PHE A 510 5.44 -7.94 -30.75
N LYS A 511 6.39 -8.24 -31.65
CA LYS A 511 7.08 -9.54 -31.70
C LYS A 511 8.37 -9.43 -30.88
N ILE A 512 8.79 -10.53 -30.23
CA ILE A 512 10.01 -10.55 -29.38
C ILE A 512 11.27 -10.11 -30.15
N LYS A 513 11.30 -10.33 -31.48
CA LYS A 513 12.49 -10.10 -32.32
C LYS A 513 12.75 -8.64 -32.70
N GLU A 514 11.77 -7.74 -32.65
CA GLU A 514 11.90 -6.43 -33.29
C GLU A 514 12.56 -5.34 -32.41
N ASN A 515 12.61 -5.48 -31.08
CA ASN A 515 13.14 -4.40 -30.21
C ASN A 515 13.56 -4.88 -28.81
N TYR A 516 14.55 -5.78 -28.73
CA TYR A 516 15.11 -6.19 -27.44
C TYR A 516 15.86 -5.05 -26.72
N SER A 517 16.31 -4.02 -27.45
CA SER A 517 17.02 -2.85 -26.92
C SER A 517 16.12 -1.78 -26.32
N ASP A 518 14.82 -1.74 -26.68
CA ASP A 518 13.82 -0.84 -26.06
C ASP A 518 13.20 -1.49 -24.80
N PHE A 519 14.06 -2.13 -24.01
CA PHE A 519 13.75 -2.95 -22.84
C PHE A 519 13.20 -2.12 -21.66
N LEU A 520 11.99 -1.58 -21.84
CA LEU A 520 11.26 -0.85 -20.81
C LEU A 520 10.41 -1.78 -19.94
N PHE A 521 9.96 -2.93 -20.45
CA PHE A 521 9.00 -3.83 -19.76
C PHE A 521 9.60 -5.06 -19.07
N ALA A 522 10.84 -5.43 -19.35
CA ALA A 522 11.45 -6.62 -18.75
C ALA A 522 12.35 -6.32 -17.53
N LYS A 523 12.44 -5.04 -17.14
CA LYS A 523 12.92 -4.59 -15.80
C LYS A 523 11.80 -4.43 -14.77
N PHE A 524 10.59 -4.91 -15.08
CA PHE A 524 9.44 -4.91 -14.18
C PHE A 524 9.63 -5.96 -13.06
N SER A 525 10.54 -5.70 -12.12
CA SER A 525 10.46 -6.34 -10.80
C SER A 525 9.52 -5.51 -9.94
N LYS A 526 8.72 -6.15 -9.09
CA LYS A 526 7.91 -5.48 -8.04
C LYS A 526 8.76 -4.61 -7.09
N SER A 527 10.09 -4.55 -7.25
CA SER A 527 11.04 -4.02 -6.28
C SER A 527 11.82 -2.78 -6.73
N THR A 528 11.64 -2.20 -7.91
CA THR A 528 12.48 -1.06 -8.34
C THR A 528 11.71 0.11 -8.96
N GLN A 529 11.79 1.25 -8.25
CA GLN A 529 11.39 2.63 -8.58
C GLN A 529 9.90 2.99 -8.36
N ARG A 530 9.69 3.91 -7.40
CA ARG A 530 8.46 4.72 -7.28
C ARG A 530 8.19 5.40 -8.63
N TYR A 531 6.92 5.46 -9.05
CA TYR A 531 6.46 6.11 -10.29
C TYR A 531 6.78 5.40 -11.61
N SER A 532 7.23 4.14 -11.56
CA SER A 532 7.53 3.37 -12.76
C SER A 532 6.24 3.03 -13.52
N LEU A 533 5.19 2.56 -12.85
CA LEU A 533 3.90 2.21 -13.47
C LEU A 533 3.27 3.42 -14.17
N PHE A 534 3.18 4.58 -13.50
CA PHE A 534 2.68 5.81 -14.11
C PHE A 534 3.46 6.19 -15.36
N LYS A 535 4.81 6.16 -15.30
CA LYS A 535 5.66 6.47 -16.44
C LYS A 535 5.35 5.58 -17.64
N TYR A 536 5.21 4.27 -17.43
CA TYR A 536 4.89 3.33 -18.51
C TYR A 536 3.46 3.49 -19.03
N PHE A 537 2.50 3.75 -18.15
CA PHE A 537 1.13 4.02 -18.55
C PHE A 537 1.06 5.29 -19.41
N LYS A 538 1.74 6.36 -18.98
CA LYS A 538 1.87 7.61 -19.72
C LYS A 538 2.51 7.40 -21.08
N ASP A 539 3.62 6.66 -21.15
CA ASP A 539 4.30 6.32 -22.40
C ASP A 539 3.38 5.51 -23.34
N TYR A 540 2.69 4.51 -22.78
CA TYR A 540 1.70 3.71 -23.49
C TYR A 540 0.64 4.59 -24.15
N VAL A 541 0.01 5.47 -23.37
CA VAL A 541 -1.04 6.37 -23.85
C VAL A 541 -0.48 7.36 -24.87
N LEU A 542 0.64 8.04 -24.59
CA LEU A 542 1.17 9.10 -25.44
C LEU A 542 1.79 8.62 -26.75
N ASN A 543 2.47 7.48 -26.76
CA ASN A 543 3.20 7.01 -27.94
C ASN A 543 2.38 6.03 -28.77
N TYR A 544 1.45 5.29 -28.15
CA TYR A 544 0.75 4.20 -28.84
C TYR A 544 -0.75 4.41 -28.98
N ARG A 545 -1.37 5.23 -28.14
CA ARG A 545 -2.80 5.52 -28.21
C ARG A 545 -3.14 6.95 -28.58
N LYS A 546 -2.22 7.90 -28.42
CA LYS A 546 -2.44 9.32 -28.69
C LYS A 546 -3.05 9.61 -30.06
N PRO A 547 -2.69 8.93 -31.17
CA PRO A 547 -3.36 9.14 -32.46
C PRO A 547 -4.84 8.73 -32.48
N GLN A 548 -5.23 7.79 -31.60
CA GLN A 548 -6.60 7.30 -31.46
C GLN A 548 -7.37 8.14 -30.42
N ILE A 549 -6.75 8.57 -29.32
CA ILE A 549 -7.41 9.28 -28.20
C ILE A 549 -7.72 10.78 -28.49
N ILE A 550 -7.55 11.26 -29.73
CA ILE A 550 -7.67 12.70 -30.04
C ILE A 550 -9.11 13.23 -29.91
N ASP A 551 -10.13 12.37 -30.07
CA ASP A 551 -11.54 12.74 -29.93
C ASP A 551 -12.24 12.13 -28.69
N LYS A 552 -13.36 12.76 -28.28
CA LYS A 552 -14.17 12.39 -27.09
C LYS A 552 -14.63 10.93 -27.14
N THR A 553 -15.03 10.44 -28.32
CA THR A 553 -15.56 9.08 -28.49
C THR A 553 -14.48 8.05 -28.20
N THR A 554 -13.29 8.24 -28.76
CA THR A 554 -12.20 7.28 -28.62
C THR A 554 -11.58 7.29 -27.21
N TYR A 555 -11.65 8.43 -26.51
CA TYR A 555 -11.32 8.49 -25.08
C TYR A 555 -12.31 7.66 -24.24
N ILE A 556 -13.61 7.79 -24.49
CA ILE A 556 -14.65 7.01 -23.78
C ILE A 556 -14.46 5.52 -24.03
N ASP A 557 -14.19 5.12 -25.27
CA ASP A 557 -13.94 3.72 -25.64
C ASP A 557 -12.71 3.15 -24.91
N PHE A 558 -11.66 3.94 -24.73
CA PHE A 558 -10.49 3.52 -23.96
C PHE A 558 -10.81 3.31 -22.48
N ILE A 559 -11.56 4.20 -21.85
CA ILE A 559 -12.01 4.03 -20.46
C ILE A 559 -12.92 2.80 -20.33
N GLN A 560 -13.79 2.55 -21.32
CA GLN A 560 -14.62 1.35 -21.35
C GLN A 560 -13.77 0.08 -21.50
N GLU A 561 -12.74 0.08 -22.33
CA GLU A 561 -11.82 -1.05 -22.45
C GLU A 561 -11.13 -1.37 -21.11
N LEU A 562 -10.59 -0.36 -20.42
CA LEU A 562 -9.97 -0.52 -19.10
C LEU A 562 -10.96 -1.12 -18.09
N ASN A 563 -12.22 -0.68 -18.11
CA ASN A 563 -13.30 -1.24 -17.31
C ASN A 563 -13.52 -2.73 -17.56
N SER A 564 -13.62 -3.12 -18.84
CA SER A 564 -13.89 -4.50 -19.24
C SER A 564 -12.81 -5.46 -18.77
N PHE A 565 -11.54 -5.08 -18.93
CA PHE A 565 -10.41 -5.91 -18.48
C PHE A 565 -10.24 -5.92 -16.98
N LEU A 566 -10.58 -4.84 -16.29
CA LEU A 566 -10.55 -4.83 -14.83
C LEU A 566 -11.63 -5.75 -14.24
N LYS A 567 -12.82 -5.78 -14.83
CA LYS A 567 -13.84 -6.77 -14.45
C LYS A 567 -13.34 -8.20 -14.65
N LEU A 568 -12.68 -8.47 -15.79
CA LEU A 568 -12.07 -9.77 -16.04
C LEU A 568 -10.98 -10.12 -15.02
N TYR A 569 -10.09 -9.17 -14.70
CA TYR A 569 -9.06 -9.33 -13.66
C TYR A 569 -9.69 -9.72 -12.32
N ILE A 570 -10.77 -9.03 -11.96
CA ILE A 570 -11.52 -9.28 -10.75
C ILE A 570 -12.16 -10.67 -10.76
N GLU A 571 -12.82 -11.07 -11.85
CA GLU A 571 -13.41 -12.41 -11.98
C GLU A 571 -12.35 -13.52 -11.89
N LEU A 572 -11.14 -13.26 -12.37
CA LEU A 572 -9.99 -14.16 -12.28
C LEU A 572 -9.45 -14.27 -10.85
N LYS A 573 -9.38 -13.16 -10.10
CA LYS A 573 -8.90 -13.14 -8.70
C LYS A 573 -9.98 -13.57 -7.70
N PHE A 574 -11.23 -13.22 -7.92
CA PHE A 574 -12.34 -13.40 -6.99
C PHE A 574 -13.55 -13.99 -7.72
N PRO A 575 -13.44 -15.20 -8.28
CA PRO A 575 -14.56 -15.83 -8.95
C PRO A 575 -15.72 -16.05 -7.96
N LYS A 576 -16.94 -15.69 -8.36
CA LYS A 576 -18.14 -15.81 -7.52
C LYS A 576 -18.90 -17.10 -7.79
N LYS A 577 -18.81 -17.62 -9.00
CA LYS A 577 -19.49 -18.83 -9.46
C LYS A 577 -18.47 -19.81 -10.01
N PHE A 578 -18.84 -21.09 -9.97
CA PHE A 578 -18.01 -22.14 -10.53
C PHE A 578 -17.79 -22.01 -12.05
N LYS A 579 -18.79 -21.50 -12.78
CA LYS A 579 -18.68 -21.25 -14.22
C LYS A 579 -17.84 -20.02 -14.58
N ASP A 580 -17.45 -19.21 -13.61
CA ASP A 580 -16.60 -18.05 -13.88
C ASP A 580 -15.21 -18.53 -14.29
N ILE A 581 -14.58 -17.84 -15.24
CA ILE A 581 -13.28 -18.25 -15.78
C ILE A 581 -12.20 -18.36 -14.70
N GLY A 582 -12.24 -17.52 -13.65
CA GLY A 582 -11.30 -17.60 -12.52
C GLY A 582 -11.39 -18.90 -11.71
N SER A 583 -12.50 -19.63 -11.81
CA SER A 583 -12.68 -20.95 -11.21
C SER A 583 -12.10 -22.09 -12.05
N ASN A 584 -11.63 -21.81 -13.27
CA ASN A 584 -11.04 -22.82 -14.16
C ASN A 584 -9.79 -23.44 -13.52
N GLU A 585 -9.72 -24.77 -13.55
CA GLU A 585 -8.71 -25.49 -12.77
C GLU A 585 -7.27 -25.23 -13.23
N TRP A 586 -7.09 -24.99 -14.53
CA TRP A 586 -5.78 -24.73 -15.12
C TRP A 586 -5.24 -23.35 -14.73
N LEU A 587 -6.13 -22.34 -14.62
CA LEU A 587 -5.74 -21.02 -14.13
C LEU A 587 -5.39 -21.04 -12.64
N ILE A 588 -6.19 -21.74 -11.84
CA ILE A 588 -5.91 -21.93 -10.41
C ILE A 588 -4.56 -22.61 -10.21
N ALA A 589 -4.25 -23.63 -11.03
CA ALA A 589 -2.98 -24.35 -10.98
C ALA A 589 -1.75 -23.44 -11.20
N ILE A 590 -1.87 -22.31 -11.91
CA ILE A 590 -0.74 -21.37 -12.12
C ILE A 590 -0.96 -20.01 -11.46
N ARG A 591 -1.93 -19.92 -10.54
CA ARG A 591 -2.34 -18.65 -9.92
C ARG A 591 -1.26 -18.01 -9.06
N ASN A 592 -0.43 -18.80 -8.37
CA ASN A 592 0.61 -18.28 -7.47
C ASN A 592 1.67 -17.38 -8.12
N LYS A 593 1.76 -17.37 -9.46
CA LYS A 593 2.71 -16.54 -10.20
C LYS A 593 2.06 -15.40 -10.98
N ASP A 594 0.73 -15.33 -11.03
CA ASP A 594 -0.03 -14.31 -11.78
C ASP A 594 0.40 -14.18 -13.26
N ILE A 595 0.98 -15.23 -13.83
CA ILE A 595 1.55 -15.21 -15.19
C ILE A 595 0.47 -15.29 -16.27
N HIS A 596 -0.71 -15.78 -15.90
CA HIS A 596 -1.78 -16.08 -16.84
C HIS A 596 -2.54 -14.82 -17.26
N PHE A 597 -2.54 -13.74 -16.47
CA PHE A 597 -3.36 -12.56 -16.77
C PHE A 597 -3.14 -11.99 -18.17
N PRO A 598 -1.90 -11.74 -18.65
CA PRO A 598 -1.71 -11.19 -19.99
C PRO A 598 -2.21 -12.12 -21.10
N LEU A 599 -2.04 -13.45 -20.93
CA LEU A 599 -2.57 -14.45 -21.85
C LEU A 599 -4.09 -14.46 -21.86
N VAL A 600 -4.73 -14.51 -20.68
CA VAL A 600 -6.19 -14.53 -20.57
C VAL A 600 -6.79 -13.24 -21.13
N PHE A 601 -6.19 -12.08 -20.87
CA PHE A 601 -6.63 -10.81 -21.47
C PHE A 601 -6.53 -10.87 -22.99
N TYR A 602 -5.43 -11.41 -23.54
CA TYR A 602 -5.28 -11.58 -24.98
C TYR A 602 -6.32 -12.53 -25.58
N LEU A 603 -6.60 -13.66 -24.92
CA LEU A 603 -7.60 -14.63 -25.36
C LEU A 603 -9.01 -14.03 -25.33
N TYR A 604 -9.35 -13.27 -24.29
CA TYR A 604 -10.65 -12.60 -24.20
C TYR A 604 -10.79 -11.49 -25.26
N ASP A 605 -9.75 -10.69 -25.48
CA ASP A 605 -9.72 -9.71 -26.56
C ASP A 605 -9.93 -10.36 -27.95
N LYS A 606 -9.34 -11.54 -28.18
CA LYS A 606 -9.43 -12.28 -29.45
C LYS A 606 -10.78 -13.00 -29.62
N TYR A 607 -11.25 -13.75 -28.63
CA TYR A 607 -12.39 -14.68 -28.76
C TYR A 607 -13.69 -14.19 -28.11
N TYR A 608 -13.66 -13.11 -27.33
CA TYR A 608 -14.85 -12.56 -26.67
C TYR A 608 -15.09 -11.12 -27.09
N GLN A 609 -16.35 -10.69 -27.00
CA GLN A 609 -16.76 -9.30 -27.10
C GLN A 609 -17.35 -8.88 -25.75
N PHE A 610 -16.98 -7.70 -25.27
CA PHE A 610 -17.58 -7.16 -24.05
C PHE A 610 -18.89 -6.45 -24.38
N SER A 611 -20.01 -6.95 -23.84
CA SER A 611 -21.29 -6.23 -23.85
C SER A 611 -21.31 -5.18 -22.73
N SER A 612 -22.42 -4.48 -22.50
CA SER A 612 -22.48 -3.40 -21.48
C SER A 612 -22.08 -3.85 -20.06
N THR A 613 -22.20 -5.15 -19.76
CA THR A 613 -21.97 -5.67 -18.40
C THR A 613 -21.06 -6.89 -18.31
N LYS A 614 -20.93 -7.71 -19.36
CA LYS A 614 -20.25 -9.02 -19.33
C LYS A 614 -19.50 -9.35 -20.62
N TRP A 615 -18.56 -10.27 -20.56
CA TRP A 615 -17.93 -10.87 -21.74
C TRP A 615 -18.85 -11.91 -22.38
N GLU A 616 -18.96 -11.87 -23.69
CA GLU A 616 -19.79 -12.77 -24.50
C GLU A 616 -18.94 -13.44 -25.59
N ASN A 617 -19.19 -14.72 -25.82
CA ASN A 617 -18.49 -15.51 -26.83
C ASN A 617 -18.69 -14.91 -28.23
N LYS A 618 -17.63 -14.70 -29.01
CA LYS A 618 -17.78 -14.29 -30.43
C LYS A 618 -18.33 -15.42 -31.29
N THR A 619 -18.03 -16.67 -30.94
CA THR A 619 -18.50 -17.88 -31.62
C THR A 619 -18.90 -18.94 -30.59
N LYS A 620 -19.74 -19.92 -30.96
CA LYS A 620 -20.16 -21.00 -30.05
C LYS A 620 -18.98 -21.77 -29.44
N ASP A 621 -17.89 -21.89 -30.18
CA ASP A 621 -16.70 -22.65 -29.76
C ASP A 621 -15.67 -21.83 -28.98
N SER A 622 -15.86 -20.50 -28.86
CA SER A 622 -14.89 -19.58 -28.25
C SER A 622 -14.47 -20.00 -26.84
N GLU A 623 -15.41 -20.46 -26.03
CA GLU A 623 -15.14 -20.90 -24.64
C GLU A 623 -14.25 -22.13 -24.60
N ILE A 624 -14.57 -23.16 -25.39
CA ILE A 624 -13.79 -24.39 -25.49
C ILE A 624 -12.38 -24.09 -25.99
N THR A 625 -12.26 -23.28 -27.05
CA THR A 625 -10.96 -22.86 -27.60
C THR A 625 -10.11 -22.14 -26.57
N VAL A 626 -10.68 -21.19 -25.81
CA VAL A 626 -9.94 -20.46 -24.78
C VAL A 626 -9.48 -21.38 -23.65
N ILE A 627 -10.32 -22.32 -23.19
CA ILE A 627 -9.92 -23.28 -22.16
C ILE A 627 -8.82 -24.20 -22.68
N LYS A 628 -8.87 -24.64 -23.94
CA LYS A 628 -7.80 -25.42 -24.58
C LYS A 628 -6.46 -24.66 -24.57
N TYR A 629 -6.43 -23.38 -24.97
CA TYR A 629 -5.21 -22.58 -24.89
C TYR A 629 -4.67 -22.45 -23.46
N ILE A 630 -5.56 -22.20 -22.50
CA ILE A 630 -5.20 -22.11 -21.07
C ILE A 630 -4.61 -23.44 -20.58
N LYS A 631 -5.20 -24.57 -20.94
CA LYS A 631 -4.72 -25.91 -20.59
C LYS A 631 -3.34 -26.19 -21.18
N VAL A 632 -3.12 -25.89 -22.47
CA VAL A 632 -1.81 -26.05 -23.12
C VAL A 632 -0.76 -25.18 -22.44
N PHE A 633 -1.05 -23.89 -22.20
CA PHE A 633 -0.13 -22.97 -21.54
C PHE A 633 0.22 -23.43 -20.11
N SER A 634 -0.80 -23.73 -19.31
CA SER A 634 -0.61 -24.13 -17.90
C SER A 634 0.17 -25.44 -17.80
N SER A 635 -0.14 -26.42 -18.66
CA SER A 635 0.60 -27.69 -18.74
C SER A 635 2.05 -27.48 -19.12
N HIS A 636 2.32 -26.60 -20.10
CA HIS A 636 3.68 -26.26 -20.51
C HIS A 636 4.47 -25.63 -19.36
N ILE A 637 3.91 -24.61 -18.71
CA ILE A 637 4.56 -23.91 -17.60
C ILE A 637 4.85 -24.86 -16.44
N ILE A 638 3.87 -25.68 -16.03
CA ILE A 638 4.02 -26.62 -14.92
C ILE A 638 5.17 -27.60 -15.20
N LYS A 639 5.22 -28.17 -16.42
CA LYS A 639 6.29 -29.11 -16.81
C LYS A 639 7.66 -28.42 -16.87
N VAL A 640 7.74 -27.23 -17.48
CA VAL A 640 9.02 -26.48 -17.59
C VAL A 640 9.57 -26.15 -16.20
N ILE A 641 8.72 -25.64 -15.29
CA ILE A 641 9.16 -25.27 -13.95
C ILE A 641 9.49 -26.50 -13.11
N SER A 642 8.72 -27.60 -13.24
CA SER A 642 9.00 -28.82 -12.46
C SER A 642 10.37 -29.41 -12.79
N VAL A 643 10.79 -29.38 -14.06
CA VAL A 643 12.07 -29.94 -14.51
C VAL A 643 13.23 -28.97 -14.36
N HIS A 644 13.07 -27.73 -14.82
CA HIS A 644 14.20 -26.80 -14.92
C HIS A 644 14.42 -25.95 -13.67
N LYS A 645 13.47 -25.96 -12.73
CA LYS A 645 13.56 -25.34 -11.38
C LYS A 645 13.62 -23.81 -11.38
N ASP A 646 14.32 -23.21 -12.33
CA ASP A 646 14.38 -21.78 -12.64
C ASP A 646 14.46 -21.65 -14.17
N SER A 647 13.44 -21.05 -14.79
CA SER A 647 13.53 -20.78 -16.22
C SER A 647 14.57 -19.69 -16.43
N ARG A 648 15.56 -19.91 -17.30
CA ARG A 648 16.47 -18.83 -17.76
C ARG A 648 15.72 -17.64 -18.40
N LEU A 649 14.43 -17.82 -18.71
CA LEU A 649 13.48 -16.80 -19.12
C LEU A 649 12.73 -16.23 -17.93
N SER A 650 12.35 -14.96 -18.03
CA SER A 650 11.26 -14.48 -17.21
C SER A 650 9.97 -15.21 -17.64
N LEU A 651 9.08 -15.54 -16.69
CA LEU A 651 7.76 -16.13 -17.01
C LEU A 651 6.94 -15.25 -17.97
N PHE A 652 7.28 -13.96 -18.05
CA PHE A 652 6.73 -13.03 -19.00
C PHE A 652 7.14 -13.35 -20.45
N ASP A 653 8.39 -13.71 -20.71
CA ASP A 653 8.85 -14.07 -22.05
C ASP A 653 8.15 -15.33 -22.57
N LEU A 654 7.93 -16.31 -21.69
CA LEU A 654 7.13 -17.52 -22.00
C LEU A 654 5.69 -17.14 -22.39
N THR A 655 5.07 -16.23 -21.63
CA THR A 655 3.72 -15.74 -21.90
C THR A 655 3.65 -15.02 -23.25
N HIS A 656 4.64 -14.16 -23.53
CA HIS A 656 4.68 -13.41 -24.78
C HIS A 656 4.85 -14.33 -25.98
N GLU A 657 5.77 -15.28 -25.92
CA GLU A 657 6.01 -16.17 -27.05
C GLU A 657 4.81 -17.09 -27.30
N PHE A 658 4.11 -17.51 -26.24
CA PHE A 658 2.82 -18.18 -26.38
C PHE A 658 1.79 -17.31 -27.13
N ILE A 659 1.68 -16.02 -26.76
CA ILE A 659 0.82 -15.06 -27.47
C ILE A 659 1.27 -14.87 -28.94
N ASN A 660 2.57 -14.87 -29.24
CA ASN A 660 3.06 -14.79 -30.62
C ASN A 660 2.59 -15.97 -31.46
N MET A 661 2.65 -17.20 -30.93
CA MET A 661 2.13 -18.37 -31.63
C MET A 661 0.62 -18.26 -31.91
N ILE A 662 -0.17 -17.72 -30.96
CA ILE A 662 -1.60 -17.46 -31.19
C ILE A 662 -1.84 -16.35 -32.23
N LYS A 663 -0.95 -15.35 -32.31
CA LYS A 663 -0.98 -14.28 -33.34
C LYS A 663 -0.66 -14.81 -34.72
N GLU A 664 0.11 -15.88 -34.81
CA GLU A 664 0.39 -16.63 -36.04
C GLU A 664 -0.75 -17.58 -36.43
N SER A 665 -1.93 -17.43 -35.79
CA SER A 665 -3.14 -18.22 -36.03
C SER A 665 -2.98 -19.72 -35.76
N LYS A 666 -2.04 -20.10 -34.90
CA LYS A 666 -1.86 -21.49 -34.51
C LYS A 666 -2.93 -21.93 -33.52
N GLU A 667 -3.55 -23.08 -33.78
CA GLU A 667 -4.53 -23.69 -32.88
C GLU A 667 -3.84 -24.35 -31.66
N PRO A 668 -4.57 -24.61 -30.55
CA PRO A 668 -3.98 -25.17 -29.32
C PRO A 668 -3.16 -26.44 -29.55
N GLU A 669 -3.63 -27.34 -30.42
CA GLU A 669 -2.99 -28.61 -30.77
C GLU A 669 -1.67 -28.37 -31.53
N GLU A 670 -1.61 -27.35 -32.39
CA GLU A 670 -0.40 -26.97 -33.14
C GLU A 670 0.63 -26.35 -32.21
N ILE A 671 0.21 -25.43 -31.34
CA ILE A 671 1.08 -24.83 -30.32
C ILE A 671 1.66 -25.92 -29.42
N LYS A 672 0.84 -26.89 -28.99
CA LYS A 672 1.32 -28.01 -28.16
C LYS A 672 2.39 -28.84 -28.87
N LYS A 673 2.23 -29.13 -30.17
CA LYS A 673 3.24 -29.85 -30.97
C LYS A 673 4.52 -29.03 -31.12
N GLU A 674 4.37 -27.75 -31.44
CA GLU A 674 5.50 -26.85 -31.63
C GLU A 674 6.29 -26.64 -30.34
N LEU A 675 5.62 -26.51 -29.19
CA LEU A 675 6.26 -26.45 -27.88
C LEU A 675 7.04 -27.72 -27.53
N LYS A 676 6.76 -28.87 -28.15
CA LYS A 676 7.58 -30.09 -27.97
C LYS A 676 8.79 -30.11 -28.89
N ASN A 677 8.64 -29.56 -30.10
CA ASN A 677 9.63 -29.67 -31.18
C ASN A 677 10.59 -28.48 -31.25
N ASN A 678 10.21 -27.32 -30.72
CA ASN A 678 11.03 -26.11 -30.78
C ASN A 678 12.28 -26.28 -29.92
N SER A 679 13.41 -26.46 -30.59
CA SER A 679 14.73 -26.36 -29.99
C SER A 679 15.00 -24.93 -29.51
N THR A 680 15.94 -24.82 -28.58
CA THR A 680 16.28 -23.59 -27.87
C THR A 680 16.22 -22.32 -28.72
N HIS A 681 15.31 -21.38 -28.42
CA HIS A 681 15.37 -20.07 -29.05
C HIS A 681 16.50 -19.26 -28.38
N LYS A 682 17.60 -19.00 -29.09
CA LYS A 682 18.78 -18.24 -28.58
C LYS A 682 19.41 -18.81 -27.30
N GLY A 683 19.57 -20.13 -27.19
CA GLY A 683 20.25 -20.78 -26.05
C GLY A 683 19.39 -20.96 -24.80
N VAL A 684 18.08 -20.78 -24.92
CA VAL A 684 17.11 -20.77 -23.83
C VAL A 684 16.10 -21.91 -24.00
N ILE A 685 15.78 -22.61 -22.90
CA ILE A 685 14.90 -23.79 -22.89
C ILE A 685 13.45 -23.31 -23.03
N PHE A 686 12.86 -23.56 -24.19
CA PHE A 686 11.46 -23.26 -24.53
C PHE A 686 10.66 -24.54 -24.81
N ASN A 687 11.33 -25.69 -24.81
CA ASN A 687 10.69 -26.97 -25.09
C ASN A 687 9.98 -27.50 -23.85
N THR A 688 8.79 -28.06 -24.08
CA THR A 688 8.08 -28.85 -23.08
C THR A 688 8.91 -30.09 -22.76
N PRO A 689 9.24 -30.33 -21.47
CA PRO A 689 9.99 -31.52 -21.09
C PRO A 689 9.32 -32.82 -21.51
N SER A 690 10.14 -33.85 -21.74
CA SER A 690 9.64 -35.19 -22.10
C SER A 690 8.86 -35.82 -20.95
N LYS A 691 8.07 -36.87 -21.26
CA LYS A 691 7.37 -37.68 -20.23
C LYS A 691 8.36 -38.13 -19.14
N GLU A 692 9.49 -38.68 -19.54
CA GLU A 692 10.51 -39.19 -18.63
C GLU A 692 11.08 -38.09 -17.72
N GLN A 693 11.47 -36.94 -18.30
CA GLN A 693 11.98 -35.79 -17.53
C GLN A 693 10.95 -35.29 -16.52
N PHE A 694 9.69 -35.18 -16.93
CA PHE A 694 8.62 -34.75 -16.04
C PHE A 694 8.38 -35.74 -14.90
N LEU A 695 8.27 -37.04 -15.22
CA LEU A 695 8.06 -38.09 -14.22
C LEU A 695 9.23 -38.15 -13.23
N ASP A 696 10.46 -38.07 -13.71
CA ASP A 696 11.65 -38.01 -12.85
C ASP A 696 11.62 -36.79 -11.94
N SER A 697 11.24 -35.61 -12.46
CA SER A 697 11.11 -34.39 -11.64
C SER A 697 10.08 -34.53 -10.51
N CYS A 698 9.01 -35.30 -10.71
CA CYS A 698 8.00 -35.53 -9.68
C CYS A 698 8.46 -36.52 -8.59
N LYS A 699 9.35 -37.46 -8.94
CA LYS A 699 9.90 -38.47 -8.01
C LYS A 699 11.01 -37.90 -7.13
N ASN A 700 11.69 -36.86 -7.60
CA ASN A 700 12.76 -36.16 -6.90
C ASN A 700 12.22 -35.00 -6.04
N GLU A 701 13.09 -34.33 -5.29
CA GLU A 701 12.69 -33.16 -4.47
C GLU A 701 12.18 -32.03 -5.39
N ILE A 702 10.87 -31.75 -5.31
CA ILE A 702 10.23 -30.69 -6.07
C ILE A 702 10.68 -29.35 -5.47
N PRO A 703 11.33 -28.45 -6.25
CA PRO A 703 12.00 -27.27 -5.71
C PRO A 703 11.04 -26.21 -5.16
N ALA A 704 9.80 -26.21 -5.65
CA ALA A 704 8.79 -25.23 -5.29
C ALA A 704 7.49 -25.94 -4.93
N SER A 705 7.12 -25.91 -3.65
CA SER A 705 5.94 -26.61 -3.10
C SER A 705 4.65 -26.27 -3.85
N TRP A 706 4.54 -25.05 -4.38
CA TRP A 706 3.38 -24.65 -5.15
C TRP A 706 3.16 -25.51 -6.41
N ILE A 707 4.20 -26.04 -7.06
CA ILE A 707 4.04 -26.94 -8.21
C ILE A 707 3.36 -28.24 -7.79
N SER A 708 3.78 -28.82 -6.66
CA SER A 708 3.12 -30.01 -6.11
C SER A 708 1.65 -29.72 -5.80
N TYR A 709 1.35 -28.54 -5.28
CA TYR A 709 -0.02 -28.12 -4.99
C TYR A 709 -0.85 -27.96 -6.26
N SER A 710 -0.26 -27.44 -7.35
CA SER A 710 -0.89 -27.33 -8.66
C SER A 710 -1.21 -28.70 -9.25
N LEU A 711 -0.27 -29.64 -9.21
CA LEU A 711 -0.43 -30.99 -9.74
C LEU A 711 -1.54 -31.75 -8.99
N VAL A 712 -1.50 -31.72 -7.66
CA VAL A 712 -2.51 -32.38 -6.81
C VAL A 712 -3.89 -31.77 -7.04
N TYR A 713 -3.96 -30.45 -7.23
CA TYR A 713 -5.21 -29.77 -7.55
C TYR A 713 -5.80 -30.28 -8.88
N ILE A 714 -5.00 -30.32 -9.95
CA ILE A 714 -5.43 -30.83 -11.26
C ILE A 714 -5.94 -32.27 -11.12
N ILE A 715 -5.19 -33.14 -10.44
CA ILE A 715 -5.57 -34.55 -10.25
C ILE A 715 -6.93 -34.67 -9.58
N GLN A 716 -7.14 -33.98 -8.45
CA GLN A 716 -8.39 -34.10 -7.69
C GLN A 716 -9.58 -33.56 -8.48
N ILE A 717 -9.41 -32.41 -9.15
CA ILE A 717 -10.47 -31.81 -9.97
C ILE A 717 -10.84 -32.73 -11.14
N SER A 718 -9.86 -33.30 -11.84
CA SER A 718 -10.11 -34.23 -12.95
C SER A 718 -10.87 -35.47 -12.50
N LEU A 719 -10.51 -36.05 -11.35
CA LEU A 719 -11.22 -37.20 -10.78
C LEU A 719 -12.67 -36.88 -10.40
N GLU A 720 -12.93 -35.72 -9.79
CA GLU A 720 -14.30 -35.34 -9.40
C GLU A 720 -15.18 -34.99 -10.62
N LYS A 721 -14.61 -34.37 -11.67
CA LYS A 721 -15.31 -34.10 -12.93
C LYS A 721 -15.78 -35.40 -13.61
N GLN A 722 -14.94 -36.43 -13.66
CA GLN A 722 -15.31 -37.74 -14.23
C GLN A 722 -16.57 -38.34 -13.58
N GLN A 723 -16.81 -38.01 -12.32
CA GLN A 723 -17.91 -38.59 -11.57
C GLN A 723 -19.16 -37.68 -11.51
N LYS A 724 -19.13 -36.48 -12.12
CA LYS A 724 -20.23 -35.49 -12.08
C LYS A 724 -20.62 -35.01 -10.67
N PHE A 725 -19.78 -35.22 -9.65
CA PHE A 725 -20.02 -34.76 -8.26
C PHE A 725 -19.49 -33.36 -7.99
N TYR A 726 -18.80 -32.79 -8.97
CA TYR A 726 -18.08 -31.53 -8.87
C TYR A 726 -18.95 -30.36 -8.35
N ASP A 727 -20.18 -30.24 -8.84
CA ASP A 727 -21.09 -29.13 -8.48
C ASP A 727 -21.49 -29.13 -7.00
N ASN A 728 -21.41 -30.29 -6.31
CA ASN A 728 -21.78 -30.41 -4.89
C ASN A 728 -20.64 -30.00 -3.93
N ILE A 729 -19.41 -29.90 -4.42
CA ILE A 729 -18.22 -29.61 -3.60
C ILE A 729 -18.01 -28.09 -3.48
N ILE A 730 -18.28 -27.33 -4.54
CA ILE A 730 -17.93 -25.90 -4.65
C ILE A 730 -19.16 -24.99 -4.43
N GLY A 731 -19.87 -25.20 -3.32
CA GLY A 731 -20.86 -24.24 -2.82
C GLY A 731 -20.21 -23.00 -2.16
N ASN A 732 -21.03 -22.00 -1.82
CA ASN A 732 -20.65 -20.63 -1.36
C ASN A 732 -19.67 -20.48 -0.17
N ARG A 733 -19.08 -21.54 0.39
CA ARG A 733 -18.13 -21.48 1.53
C ARG A 733 -17.00 -22.52 1.46
N PHE A 734 -16.64 -23.01 0.28
CA PHE A 734 -15.60 -24.02 0.17
C PHE A 734 -14.23 -23.40 -0.06
N ILE A 735 -13.39 -23.33 0.98
CA ILE A 735 -11.98 -22.92 0.86
C ILE A 735 -11.12 -24.19 0.90
N PRO A 736 -10.66 -24.71 -0.25
CA PRO A 736 -9.79 -25.88 -0.27
C PRO A 736 -8.43 -25.51 0.31
N SER A 737 -7.90 -26.39 1.16
CA SER A 737 -6.61 -26.26 1.82
C SER A 737 -5.79 -27.51 1.59
N VAL A 738 -4.49 -27.36 1.34
CA VAL A 738 -3.58 -28.50 1.15
C VAL A 738 -3.29 -29.13 2.51
N GLU A 739 -3.67 -30.39 2.65
CA GLU A 739 -3.28 -31.26 3.76
C GLU A 739 -2.01 -32.03 3.40
N HIS A 740 -1.10 -32.09 4.38
CA HIS A 740 0.08 -32.95 4.34
C HIS A 740 -0.24 -34.17 5.20
N ILE A 741 -0.49 -35.32 4.56
CA ILE A 741 -0.91 -36.54 5.28
C ILE A 741 0.14 -36.89 6.33
N MET A 742 1.40 -36.99 5.90
CA MET A 742 2.56 -36.87 6.78
C MET A 742 2.84 -35.38 7.01
N PRO A 743 2.78 -34.89 8.27
CA PRO A 743 2.77 -33.46 8.56
C PRO A 743 4.11 -32.78 8.29
N GLN A 744 4.06 -31.45 8.12
CA GLN A 744 5.25 -30.60 7.94
C GLN A 744 6.20 -30.63 9.14
N ASN A 745 5.69 -30.86 10.34
CA ASN A 745 6.47 -30.99 11.56
C ASN A 745 6.16 -32.34 12.21
N LEU A 746 7.14 -33.25 12.21
CA LEU A 746 7.01 -34.57 12.84
C LEU A 746 7.13 -34.45 14.37
N ASP A 747 6.13 -34.96 15.09
CA ASP A 747 6.23 -35.22 16.52
C ASP A 747 6.86 -36.59 16.79
N ASN A 748 7.01 -36.95 18.07
CA ASN A 748 7.63 -38.22 18.46
C ASN A 748 6.79 -39.42 18.01
N ASN A 749 5.46 -39.31 18.07
CA ASN A 749 4.54 -40.38 17.67
C ASN A 749 4.69 -40.69 16.17
N TRP A 750 4.79 -39.67 15.31
CA TRP A 750 5.05 -39.87 13.88
C TRP A 750 6.44 -40.45 13.61
N LYS A 751 7.47 -40.03 14.36
CA LYS A 751 8.82 -40.60 14.22
C LYS A 751 8.82 -42.09 14.54
N GLU A 752 8.17 -42.49 15.63
CA GLU A 752 8.01 -43.90 16.01
C GLU A 752 7.27 -44.69 14.93
N VAL A 753 6.12 -44.19 14.45
CA VAL A 753 5.37 -44.85 13.35
C VAL A 753 6.23 -45.01 12.09
N LEU A 754 7.05 -44.02 11.73
CA LEU A 754 7.89 -44.10 10.54
C LEU A 754 9.10 -45.05 10.72
N ILE A 755 9.62 -45.19 11.94
CA ILE A 755 10.72 -46.10 12.30
C ILE A 755 10.21 -47.54 12.42
N ASP A 756 9.05 -47.78 13.03
CA ASP A 756 8.56 -49.14 13.26
C ASP A 756 8.08 -49.82 11.95
N ASN A 757 7.67 -49.02 10.96
CA ASN A 757 7.19 -49.54 9.67
C ASN A 757 8.32 -49.78 8.63
N ILE A 758 9.58 -49.43 8.92
CA ILE A 758 10.72 -49.61 7.99
C ILE A 758 12.02 -49.79 8.80
N SER A 759 12.94 -50.67 8.41
CA SER A 759 14.28 -50.85 9.02
C SER A 759 15.21 -49.62 8.87
N ILE A 760 14.84 -48.45 9.41
CA ILE A 760 15.54 -47.17 9.28
C ILE A 760 15.95 -46.69 10.67
N THR A 761 17.19 -46.23 10.82
CA THR A 761 17.70 -45.63 12.06
C THR A 761 17.09 -44.24 12.31
N LYS A 762 17.05 -43.80 13.58
CA LYS A 762 16.57 -42.44 13.97
C LYS A 762 17.28 -41.31 13.20
N GLU A 763 18.53 -41.52 12.79
CA GLU A 763 19.36 -40.56 12.05
C GLU A 763 18.87 -40.31 10.61
N ASN A 764 18.25 -41.30 9.96
CA ASN A 764 17.85 -41.21 8.55
C ASN A 764 16.40 -40.72 8.31
N VAL A 765 15.59 -40.59 9.37
CA VAL A 765 14.17 -40.21 9.25
C VAL A 765 14.01 -38.75 8.82
N SER A 766 14.88 -37.85 9.31
CA SER A 766 14.78 -36.41 9.03
C SER A 766 15.06 -36.09 7.55
N GLU A 767 16.06 -36.75 6.95
CA GLU A 767 16.41 -36.56 5.54
C GLU A 767 15.30 -37.08 4.62
N LYS A 768 14.77 -38.27 4.91
CA LYS A 768 13.63 -38.82 4.18
C LYS A 768 12.38 -37.97 4.34
N HIS A 769 12.11 -37.46 5.55
CA HIS A 769 10.99 -36.54 5.77
C HIS A 769 11.06 -35.34 4.86
N LYS A 770 12.21 -34.65 4.81
CA LYS A 770 12.43 -33.51 3.91
C LYS A 770 12.19 -33.88 2.44
N PHE A 771 12.73 -35.01 2.00
CA PHE A 771 12.61 -35.47 0.62
C PHE A 771 11.15 -35.79 0.21
N TYR A 772 10.39 -36.45 1.08
CA TYR A 772 9.02 -36.91 0.78
C TYR A 772 7.93 -35.89 1.12
N LEU A 773 8.23 -34.84 1.91
CA LEU A 773 7.23 -33.92 2.46
C LEU A 773 6.36 -33.27 1.39
N ASN A 774 6.99 -32.72 0.34
CA ASN A 774 6.31 -31.97 -0.72
C ASN A 774 6.05 -32.82 -1.97
N GLN A 775 6.21 -34.14 -1.92
CA GLN A 775 5.85 -34.98 -3.04
C GLN A 775 4.34 -35.08 -3.17
N ILE A 776 3.84 -35.12 -4.40
CA ILE A 776 2.41 -35.19 -4.70
C ILE A 776 1.71 -36.41 -4.06
N GLY A 777 2.45 -37.51 -3.82
CA GLY A 777 1.94 -38.67 -3.09
C GLY A 777 1.57 -38.40 -1.63
N ASN A 778 2.17 -37.39 -0.98
CA ASN A 778 1.91 -37.02 0.42
C ASN A 778 0.81 -35.94 0.58
N LEU A 779 0.29 -35.42 -0.52
CA LEU A 779 -0.52 -34.20 -0.53
C LEU A 779 -1.94 -34.49 -1.01
N VAL A 780 -2.91 -33.78 -0.43
CA VAL A 780 -4.32 -33.81 -0.84
C VAL A 780 -4.97 -32.47 -0.49
N TYR A 781 -5.96 -32.02 -1.25
CA TYR A 781 -6.85 -30.93 -0.85
C TYR A 781 -8.00 -31.44 0.01
N VAL A 782 -8.19 -30.80 1.15
CA VAL A 782 -9.31 -30.97 2.09
C VAL A 782 -9.98 -29.62 2.35
N ASN A 783 -11.10 -29.61 3.06
CA ASN A 783 -11.72 -28.37 3.53
C ASN A 783 -10.82 -27.73 4.61
N SER A 784 -10.76 -26.40 4.68
CA SER A 784 -9.99 -25.68 5.71
C SER A 784 -10.30 -26.13 7.14
N ASP A 785 -11.58 -26.38 7.45
CA ASP A 785 -12.02 -26.78 8.79
C ASP A 785 -11.56 -28.20 9.11
N LEU A 786 -11.66 -29.10 8.11
CA LEU A 786 -11.14 -30.46 8.21
C LEU A 786 -9.61 -30.44 8.39
N ASN A 787 -8.90 -29.63 7.62
CA ASN A 787 -7.44 -29.49 7.72
C ASN A 787 -7.00 -29.09 9.13
N SER A 788 -7.68 -28.08 9.69
CA SER A 788 -7.42 -27.57 11.02
C SER A 788 -7.61 -28.64 12.10
N SER A 789 -8.60 -29.52 11.92
CA SER A 789 -8.85 -30.65 12.84
C SER A 789 -7.82 -31.77 12.71
N LEU A 790 -7.26 -32.02 11.53
CA LEU A 790 -6.33 -33.14 11.28
C LEU A 790 -4.97 -32.91 11.97
N GLY A 791 -4.40 -31.73 11.82
CA GLY A 791 -3.18 -31.30 12.50
C GLY A 791 -2.02 -32.32 12.40
N LYS A 792 -1.34 -32.55 13.54
CA LYS A 792 -0.19 -33.47 13.65
C LYS A 792 -0.58 -34.91 13.99
N ARG A 793 -1.87 -35.24 14.03
CA ARG A 793 -2.34 -36.59 14.41
C ARG A 793 -1.71 -37.67 13.53
N VAL A 794 -1.47 -38.85 14.08
CA VAL A 794 -0.95 -39.98 13.28
C VAL A 794 -2.01 -40.46 12.28
N PHE A 795 -1.58 -41.05 11.17
CA PHE A 795 -2.47 -41.42 10.08
C PHE A 795 -3.70 -42.24 10.51
N LYS A 796 -3.53 -43.18 11.45
CA LYS A 796 -4.62 -44.02 11.97
C LYS A 796 -5.77 -43.19 12.57
N GLU A 797 -5.46 -42.07 13.21
CA GLU A 797 -6.45 -41.15 13.78
C GLU A 797 -7.09 -40.29 12.69
N LYS A 798 -6.28 -39.76 11.77
CA LYS A 798 -6.75 -38.94 10.62
C LYS A 798 -7.75 -39.68 9.74
N LYS A 799 -7.60 -41.02 9.63
CA LYS A 799 -8.45 -41.90 8.82
C LYS A 799 -9.94 -41.83 9.17
N ILE A 800 -10.28 -41.57 10.44
CA ILE A 800 -11.68 -41.43 10.88
C ILE A 800 -12.32 -40.21 10.20
N ASP A 801 -11.60 -39.09 10.19
CA ASP A 801 -12.10 -37.85 9.61
C ASP A 801 -12.03 -37.86 8.07
N TYR A 802 -11.04 -38.55 7.50
CA TYR A 802 -10.95 -38.76 6.05
C TYR A 802 -12.17 -39.47 5.46
N LYS A 803 -12.79 -40.41 6.18
CA LYS A 803 -14.05 -41.06 5.74
C LYS A 803 -15.21 -40.09 5.57
N ASN A 804 -15.20 -39.00 6.34
CA ASN A 804 -16.23 -37.95 6.29
C ASN A 804 -15.90 -36.86 5.26
N SER A 805 -14.78 -36.99 4.54
CA SER A 805 -14.41 -36.04 3.50
C SER A 805 -15.40 -36.06 2.34
N LYS A 806 -15.71 -34.86 1.84
CA LYS A 806 -16.49 -34.67 0.62
C LYS A 806 -15.74 -35.08 -0.64
N TRP A 807 -14.40 -35.13 -0.58
CA TRP A 807 -13.55 -35.56 -1.68
C TRP A 807 -13.43 -37.06 -1.72
N LYS A 808 -13.78 -37.67 -2.85
CA LYS A 808 -13.87 -39.14 -2.97
C LYS A 808 -12.52 -39.82 -2.98
N ILE A 809 -11.50 -39.18 -3.56
CA ILE A 809 -10.11 -39.64 -3.47
C ILE A 809 -9.65 -39.79 -2.00
N ILE A 810 -10.33 -39.14 -1.06
CA ILE A 810 -10.04 -39.20 0.37
C ILE A 810 -10.94 -40.22 1.07
N SER A 811 -12.26 -40.16 0.85
CA SER A 811 -13.26 -40.92 1.61
C SER A 811 -13.61 -42.30 1.04
N GLY A 812 -13.28 -42.59 -0.23
CA GLY A 812 -13.61 -43.87 -0.87
C GLY A 812 -15.09 -44.08 -1.21
N ASN A 813 -15.99 -43.20 -0.77
CA ASN A 813 -17.43 -43.35 -0.97
C ASN A 813 -17.82 -43.19 -2.46
N ASN A 814 -18.57 -44.15 -3.01
CA ASN A 814 -19.08 -44.16 -4.38
C ASN A 814 -18.00 -44.06 -5.49
N LEU A 815 -16.85 -44.71 -5.29
CA LEU A 815 -15.91 -45.01 -6.37
C LEU A 815 -16.23 -46.42 -6.91
N GLY A 816 -16.66 -46.52 -8.17
CA GLY A 816 -16.76 -47.81 -8.88
C GLY A 816 -15.39 -48.42 -9.17
N GLU A 817 -15.25 -49.12 -10.30
CA GLU A 817 -14.03 -49.79 -10.82
C GLU A 817 -12.87 -48.83 -11.17
N LEU A 818 -12.47 -47.94 -10.27
CA LEU A 818 -11.18 -47.22 -10.32
C LEU A 818 -10.20 -47.72 -9.25
N GLN A 819 -10.53 -48.84 -8.58
CA GLN A 819 -9.73 -49.42 -7.50
C GLN A 819 -8.35 -49.94 -7.94
N ASP A 820 -8.13 -50.22 -9.23
CA ASP A 820 -6.87 -50.80 -9.69
C ASP A 820 -5.97 -49.88 -10.53
N GLU A 821 -6.50 -48.91 -11.27
CA GLU A 821 -5.69 -48.31 -12.34
C GLU A 821 -4.80 -47.12 -11.90
N TYR A 822 -5.21 -46.27 -10.95
CA TYR A 822 -4.42 -45.06 -10.64
C TYR A 822 -4.12 -44.81 -9.15
N VAL A 823 -5.05 -44.67 -8.20
CA VAL A 823 -4.71 -44.52 -6.77
C VAL A 823 -5.86 -44.97 -5.85
N LYS A 824 -5.53 -45.79 -4.85
CA LYS A 824 -6.40 -46.20 -3.76
C LYS A 824 -6.86 -44.99 -2.91
N PRO A 825 -8.13 -44.89 -2.47
CA PRO A 825 -8.58 -43.80 -1.61
C PRO A 825 -7.77 -43.66 -0.31
N ILE A 826 -7.55 -42.43 0.16
CA ILE A 826 -6.71 -42.17 1.35
C ILE A 826 -7.17 -42.99 2.55
N CYS A 827 -8.46 -43.00 2.86
CA CYS A 827 -8.97 -43.69 4.03
C CYS A 827 -8.81 -45.21 3.96
N GLU A 828 -8.55 -45.80 2.80
CA GLU A 828 -8.41 -47.25 2.66
C GLU A 828 -6.98 -47.74 2.92
N TYR A 829 -5.97 -46.85 2.98
CA TYR A 829 -4.63 -47.24 3.42
C TYR A 829 -4.65 -47.70 4.88
N GLU A 830 -3.82 -48.67 5.23
CA GLU A 830 -3.72 -49.21 6.59
C GLU A 830 -2.75 -48.39 7.45
N ASN A 831 -1.62 -48.03 6.86
CA ASN A 831 -0.58 -47.17 7.44
C ASN A 831 -0.16 -46.10 6.40
N TRP A 832 0.71 -45.18 6.82
CA TRP A 832 1.26 -44.15 5.94
C TRP A 832 2.77 -44.04 6.18
N ASN A 833 3.56 -44.34 5.16
CA ASN A 833 5.03 -44.40 5.25
C ASN A 833 5.69 -43.93 3.93
N PHE A 834 7.02 -43.83 3.92
CA PHE A 834 7.76 -43.33 2.76
C PHE A 834 7.56 -44.17 1.48
N GLU A 835 7.41 -45.49 1.59
CA GLU A 835 7.20 -46.36 0.44
C GLU A 835 5.81 -46.16 -0.19
N ILE A 836 4.79 -45.93 0.65
CA ILE A 836 3.44 -45.56 0.18
C ILE A 836 3.49 -44.22 -0.54
N ILE A 837 4.15 -43.21 0.04
CA ILE A 837 4.30 -41.89 -0.59
C ILE A 837 4.97 -42.04 -1.95
N LYS A 838 6.08 -42.78 -2.03
CA LYS A 838 6.83 -43.03 -3.27
C LYS A 838 5.94 -43.67 -4.35
N LYS A 839 5.33 -44.83 -4.07
CA LYS A 839 4.46 -45.54 -5.03
C LYS A 839 3.29 -44.68 -5.49
N ARG A 840 2.71 -43.91 -4.57
CA ARG A 840 1.61 -43.01 -4.89
C ARG A 840 2.07 -41.85 -5.75
N THR A 841 3.22 -41.25 -5.47
CA THR A 841 3.84 -40.22 -6.31
C THR A 841 4.04 -40.72 -7.74
N GLU A 842 4.55 -41.94 -7.93
CA GLU A 842 4.78 -42.52 -9.27
C GLU A 842 3.48 -42.63 -10.06
N LYS A 843 2.42 -43.20 -9.47
CA LYS A 843 1.12 -43.35 -10.15
C LYS A 843 0.43 -42.01 -10.42
N LEU A 844 0.44 -41.09 -9.44
CA LEU A 844 -0.15 -39.76 -9.60
C LEU A 844 0.57 -38.92 -10.67
N ALA A 845 1.89 -39.03 -10.76
CA ALA A 845 2.69 -38.32 -11.77
C ALA A 845 2.34 -38.79 -13.19
N GLU A 846 2.13 -40.09 -13.39
CA GLU A 846 1.69 -40.63 -14.67
C GLU A 846 0.26 -40.19 -15.01
N TYR A 847 -0.66 -40.27 -14.04
CA TYR A 847 -2.04 -39.84 -14.22
C TYR A 847 -2.14 -38.35 -14.63
N VAL A 848 -1.47 -37.46 -13.89
CA VAL A 848 -1.50 -36.02 -14.21
C VAL A 848 -0.80 -35.70 -15.53
N TYR A 849 0.26 -36.44 -15.90
CA TYR A 849 0.88 -36.30 -17.21
C TYR A 849 -0.10 -36.61 -18.32
N ASN A 850 -0.86 -37.70 -18.21
CA ASN A 850 -1.87 -38.09 -19.19
C ASN A 850 -2.99 -37.04 -19.30
N ILE A 851 -3.47 -36.49 -18.17
CA ILE A 851 -4.46 -35.39 -18.16
C ILE A 851 -3.94 -34.15 -18.89
N MET A 852 -2.67 -33.78 -18.67
CA MET A 852 -2.04 -32.64 -19.35
C MET A 852 -1.80 -32.89 -20.84
N GLU A 853 -1.76 -34.15 -21.27
CA GLU A 853 -1.61 -34.51 -22.68
C GLU A 853 -2.95 -34.65 -23.42
N ASP A 854 -4.02 -35.01 -22.75
CA ASP A 854 -5.35 -35.12 -23.37
C ASP A 854 -5.98 -33.73 -23.53
N LEU A 855 -6.11 -33.21 -24.76
CA LEU A 855 -6.74 -31.90 -25.00
C LEU A 855 -8.26 -31.98 -25.22
N ASP A 856 -8.82 -33.17 -25.43
CA ASP A 856 -10.23 -33.34 -25.73
C ASP A 856 -11.08 -33.50 -24.47
N ASN A 857 -10.43 -33.84 -23.35
CA ASN A 857 -11.01 -33.82 -22.01
C ASN A 857 -10.92 -32.42 -21.38
N VAL A 858 -11.66 -31.46 -21.96
CA VAL A 858 -11.77 -30.05 -21.54
C VAL A 858 -13.21 -29.69 -21.20
#